data_AF-A0A958WS64-F1
#
_entry.id   AF-A0A958WS64-F1
#
_cell.length_a   1.000
_cell.length_b   1.000
_cell.length_c   1.000
_cell.angle_alpha   90.00
_cell.angle_beta   90.00
_cell.angle_gamma   90.00
#
_symmetry.space_group_name_H-M   'P 1'
#
loop_
_entity.id
_entity.type
_entity.pdbx_description
1 polymer ?
#
loop_
_entity_poly.entity_id
_entity_poly.type
_entity_poly.pdbx_seq_one_letter_code
_entity_poly.pdbx_strand_id
1 'polypeptide(L)'
;MKKPLLHFVSALFFLPVLLHAQPLPHPILFCTQVPNPNGFGSSMETFGNHNASMDAVPRGGDLYIRYPDGTLKNLTQLAGYGQNGMQGATAIAVRDPHVHWDGQKALFSMVVGAPTQQYQVNTYHWQLYEVTGLGQNDTPVITLVPNQPAGYNNVNPIYGTDDRIIFASDRARGGYAHLYPQLDEYETSRIVSGLWRLDPKACNMADGLEMLTHSPSGDFSPIIDHAGRVVFTRWDHLQRDQQADADIMNNAGYGTFNYTSEAANATPFNIYPDIEVFPEPRSSRTDLLALPEWQGFNGQTFNIFNPWMMNEDGTELEMLNHLGRHEMGGNYFDANLYADPNLHYFYSSSAPTPNPIRSMFQMQESPITPGLFYGTEAGEFGSHASGMIVSVFAPPGTNAEQVLINHITHPETRTPDSNPPPEHTGLYRNPLPLSNGQVLVMHTSETDYDQNIGTSSMPKSSYDYRLRFLIPHTGVYLKADTLNNLTGAGISKTVSWWSPDQLRTYSGLLWETFPVEVRPTPRPVNPTNGVETVPTIEQSLFTAANVDLHDFKKFLRRNNISMLVTRDVTSRDDADEQQPFNLKVYDSAHQTVDVATPDSLYTVKYMRFVQADQLRGWGGQSNTHPGRRPIAQYLHDSLSTVYNLPTTGPMGSQNISPDGSVAAIVPANRALSWQLADSINRSIVHERLWLSTVPGEVRVCTSCHGESNLNQAGQPSPTNPPLALTDLLNHIKVFDRDNDGITDIYDAYPTDPSRHIAEPLSEEFLAGLVNWINENPNSDAVSWQAQSAVPCGGTSAAINNQAANVPGTFDRLRRFVDLDNLDDVKLSFKVAYARYDAVKFDRLRVHALTCDGGDEIIYDKSGSELATAPDQTALFTPADCNQWRTECVNLTAYAGKTVELVFENVSGWGNRLFLDSIRVQELDTGNPLPTFSGEENPCANDVQAYTLTSTHPPGTTYLWDVSGGTLQSGQGTTGISVQWGAGGEGSVSVRAGQACVATTTKAISIHAPPVINAPAVTQPGCLVPTGTIVQSASGSGLLEYSINNGASYQASPTFSGLAVGSYQLMARPQAAPSCTATFTGNPVLLSLPPNTLAVDGTPISSGTYRAEVLLHSAGMVANGGNVIFSAGQEVLLNPLFEVQLGGVLEVLLPGCY
;
A
#
# COMPACT_ATOMS: atom_id res chain seq x y z
N MET A 1 0.11 63.02 8.83
CA MET A 1 1.36 63.12 8.04
C MET A 1 1.31 62.00 7.01
N LYS A 2 0.74 62.25 5.83
CA LYS A 2 1.36 62.65 4.54
C LYS A 2 1.93 61.47 3.71
N LYS A 3 1.03 60.99 2.82
CA LYS A 3 1.20 60.32 1.50
C LYS A 3 1.99 61.22 0.49
N PRO A 4 2.50 60.75 -0.68
CA PRO A 4 1.76 60.29 -1.91
C PRO A 4 2.34 59.00 -2.57
N LEU A 5 1.68 58.15 -3.38
CA LEU A 5 0.72 58.17 -4.53
C LEU A 5 1.32 58.44 -5.93
N LEU A 6 1.32 57.42 -6.82
CA LEU A 6 1.12 57.45 -8.30
C LEU A 6 1.08 55.98 -8.82
N HIS A 7 -0.06 55.36 -9.14
CA HIS A 7 -0.84 55.36 -10.40
C HIS A 7 -0.09 54.93 -11.68
N PHE A 8 -0.40 53.72 -12.19
CA PHE A 8 -0.57 53.49 -13.63
C PHE A 8 -1.87 52.73 -13.89
N VAL A 9 -2.68 53.31 -14.75
CA VAL A 9 -3.98 52.83 -15.24
C VAL A 9 -3.70 51.90 -16.42
N SER A 10 -4.33 50.72 -16.46
CA SER A 10 -4.58 49.99 -17.70
C SER A 10 -6.07 49.75 -17.83
N ALA A 11 -6.66 50.35 -18.86
CA ALA A 11 -8.08 50.30 -19.15
C ALA A 11 -8.47 48.93 -19.71
N LEU A 12 -9.50 48.32 -19.13
CA LEU A 12 -10.18 47.14 -19.64
C LEU A 12 -10.88 47.48 -20.97
N PHE A 13 -10.53 46.74 -22.03
CA PHE A 13 -11.47 46.48 -23.12
C PHE A 13 -12.34 45.29 -22.70
N PHE A 14 -13.66 45.52 -22.56
CA PHE A 14 -14.66 44.46 -22.44
C PHE A 14 -14.75 43.71 -23.77
N LEU A 15 -14.13 42.53 -23.85
CA LEU A 15 -14.58 41.45 -24.72
C LEU A 15 -15.43 40.49 -23.87
N PRO A 16 -16.53 39.91 -24.40
CA PRO A 16 -17.25 38.87 -23.70
C PRO A 16 -16.31 37.67 -23.55
N VAL A 17 -15.86 37.41 -22.32
CA VAL A 17 -15.16 36.18 -21.98
C VAL A 17 -16.18 35.05 -22.14
N LEU A 18 -16.06 34.29 -23.23
CA LEU A 18 -16.51 32.91 -23.25
C LEU A 18 -15.81 32.22 -22.07
N LEU A 19 -16.58 31.82 -21.06
CA LEU A 19 -16.13 30.93 -20.00
C LEU A 19 -15.55 29.67 -20.67
N HIS A 20 -14.24 29.63 -20.84
CA HIS A 20 -13.54 28.38 -21.09
C HIS A 20 -13.44 27.71 -19.72
N ALA A 21 -14.30 26.72 -19.48
CA ALA A 21 -14.07 25.75 -18.41
C ALA A 21 -12.62 25.27 -18.53
N GLN A 22 -11.86 25.30 -17.44
CA GLN A 22 -10.49 24.82 -17.48
C GLN A 22 -10.51 23.35 -17.95
N PRO A 23 -9.74 22.99 -19.00
CA PRO A 23 -9.82 21.66 -19.57
C PRO A 23 -9.28 20.64 -18.58
N LEU A 24 -10.04 19.56 -18.33
CA LEU A 24 -9.56 18.43 -17.54
C LEU A 24 -8.41 17.74 -18.27
N PRO A 25 -7.35 17.31 -17.57
CA PRO A 25 -6.29 16.52 -18.20
C PRO A 25 -6.81 15.16 -18.68
N HIS A 26 -7.71 14.54 -17.92
CA HIS A 26 -8.34 13.26 -18.21
C HIS A 26 -9.81 13.25 -17.75
N PRO A 27 -10.63 12.28 -18.19
CA PRO A 27 -11.98 12.14 -17.68
C PRO A 27 -12.02 11.92 -16.15
N ILE A 28 -13.08 12.40 -15.49
CA ILE A 28 -13.33 12.17 -14.06
C ILE A 28 -14.52 11.23 -13.92
N LEU A 29 -14.32 10.10 -13.26
CA LEU A 29 -15.37 9.17 -12.84
C LEU A 29 -15.79 9.54 -11.42
N PHE A 30 -17.09 9.56 -11.13
CA PHE A 30 -17.61 9.93 -9.81
C PHE A 30 -19.00 9.32 -9.58
N CYS A 31 -19.44 9.29 -8.34
CA CYS A 31 -20.76 8.81 -7.96
C CYS A 31 -21.72 9.98 -7.73
N THR A 32 -23.01 9.73 -7.90
CA THR A 32 -24.05 10.59 -7.35
C THR A 32 -24.77 9.91 -6.22
N GLN A 33 -25.30 10.68 -5.27
CA GLN A 33 -26.05 10.15 -4.16
C GLN A 33 -27.27 11.01 -3.85
N VAL A 34 -28.37 10.37 -3.46
CA VAL A 34 -29.53 11.07 -2.88
C VAL A 34 -29.08 11.70 -1.55
N PRO A 35 -29.19 13.03 -1.38
CA PRO A 35 -28.80 13.70 -0.14
C PRO A 35 -29.49 13.07 1.07
N ASN A 36 -28.71 12.67 2.06
CA ASN A 36 -29.20 12.01 3.26
C ASN A 36 -28.76 12.78 4.52
N PRO A 37 -29.64 13.60 5.12
CA PRO A 37 -29.30 14.39 6.30
C PRO A 37 -29.16 13.59 7.61
N ASN A 38 -29.19 12.25 7.57
CA ASN A 38 -29.06 11.41 8.76
C ASN A 38 -27.59 11.22 9.15
N GLY A 39 -27.22 11.64 10.36
CA GLY A 39 -25.82 11.80 10.80
C GLY A 39 -25.13 10.60 11.48
N PHE A 40 -25.61 9.36 11.33
CA PHE A 40 -24.93 8.18 11.89
C PHE A 40 -25.13 6.92 11.04
N GLY A 41 -24.03 6.25 10.68
CA GLY A 41 -24.04 5.05 9.84
C GLY A 41 -24.49 5.27 8.39
N SER A 42 -24.61 6.53 7.93
CA SER A 42 -24.83 6.85 6.52
C SER A 42 -23.56 6.57 5.71
N SER A 43 -23.67 6.40 4.39
CA SER A 43 -22.48 6.07 3.57
C SER A 43 -21.41 7.16 3.53
N MET A 44 -21.73 8.38 3.99
CA MET A 44 -20.79 9.49 4.11
C MET A 44 -20.30 9.68 5.55
N GLU A 45 -20.71 8.88 6.52
CA GLU A 45 -20.13 8.97 7.87
C GLU A 45 -18.70 8.41 7.92
N THR A 46 -17.99 8.76 8.99
CA THR A 46 -16.63 8.29 9.30
C THR A 46 -16.58 6.78 9.49
N PHE A 47 -17.55 6.20 10.20
CA PHE A 47 -17.70 4.76 10.41
C PHE A 47 -19.16 4.31 10.36
N GLY A 48 -19.40 3.00 10.38
CA GLY A 48 -20.72 2.41 10.10
C GLY A 48 -21.22 2.68 8.67
N ASN A 49 -20.38 3.27 7.83
CA ASN A 49 -20.74 3.77 6.51
C ASN A 49 -21.01 2.66 5.49
N HIS A 50 -20.72 1.41 5.80
CA HIS A 50 -21.07 0.25 4.97
C HIS A 50 -22.53 -0.20 5.15
N ASN A 51 -23.35 0.48 5.98
CA ASN A 51 -24.74 0.08 6.16
C ASN A 51 -25.55 0.28 4.86
N ALA A 52 -26.21 -0.78 4.41
CA ALA A 52 -26.96 -0.82 3.15
C ALA A 52 -28.49 -0.59 3.32
N SER A 53 -28.95 -0.24 4.53
CA SER A 53 -30.38 0.03 4.77
C SER A 53 -30.90 1.24 3.98
N MET A 54 -32.22 1.34 3.79
CA MET A 54 -32.83 2.49 3.10
C MET A 54 -32.68 3.82 3.85
N ASP A 55 -32.47 3.77 5.18
CA ASP A 55 -32.28 4.95 6.01
C ASP A 55 -30.82 5.44 6.02
N ALA A 56 -29.87 4.51 5.87
CA ALA A 56 -28.44 4.80 5.75
C ALA A 56 -28.05 5.28 4.34
N VAL A 57 -28.60 4.63 3.31
CA VAL A 57 -28.33 4.93 1.91
C VAL A 57 -29.60 4.83 1.05
N PRO A 58 -30.32 5.95 0.86
CA PRO A 58 -31.44 5.99 -0.07
C PRO A 58 -30.96 5.68 -1.49
N ARG A 59 -31.77 4.90 -2.23
CA ARG A 59 -31.45 4.54 -3.63
C ARG A 59 -31.81 5.68 -4.56
N GLY A 60 -31.05 5.81 -5.64
CA GLY A 60 -31.19 6.86 -6.63
C GLY A 60 -29.85 7.43 -7.10
N GLY A 61 -28.74 7.08 -6.44
CA GLY A 61 -27.39 7.39 -6.90
C GLY A 61 -26.98 6.57 -8.13
N ASP A 62 -26.03 7.07 -8.91
CA ASP A 62 -25.56 6.49 -10.18
C ASP A 62 -24.05 6.72 -10.37
N LEU A 63 -23.41 5.96 -11.25
CA LEU A 63 -22.00 6.16 -11.61
C LEU A 63 -21.91 7.02 -12.89
N TYR A 64 -21.17 8.12 -12.82
CA TYR A 64 -21.04 9.08 -13.91
C TYR A 64 -19.58 9.30 -14.31
N ILE A 65 -19.35 9.57 -15.59
CA ILE A 65 -18.05 10.02 -16.11
C ILE A 65 -18.18 11.36 -16.83
N ARG A 66 -17.25 12.27 -16.56
CA ARG A 66 -17.14 13.61 -17.15
C ARG A 66 -15.86 13.71 -17.97
N TYR A 67 -15.99 13.89 -19.29
CA TYR A 67 -14.86 13.96 -20.23
C TYR A 67 -14.26 15.37 -20.34
N PRO A 68 -13.01 15.54 -20.80
CA PRO A 68 -12.38 16.87 -20.92
C PRO A 68 -13.16 17.93 -21.69
N ASP A 69 -13.96 17.52 -22.68
CA ASP A 69 -14.70 18.40 -23.58
C ASP A 69 -15.96 19.04 -22.97
N GLY A 70 -16.41 18.60 -21.80
CA GLY A 70 -17.72 19.02 -21.26
C GLY A 70 -18.69 17.88 -21.00
N THR A 71 -18.54 16.78 -21.74
CA THR A 71 -19.58 15.77 -21.88
C THR A 71 -19.70 14.93 -20.61
N LEU A 72 -20.94 14.66 -20.22
CA LEU A 72 -21.29 13.86 -19.06
C LEU A 72 -22.05 12.60 -19.51
N LYS A 73 -21.71 11.44 -18.95
CA LYS A 73 -22.31 10.14 -19.29
C LYS A 73 -22.68 9.37 -18.02
N ASN A 74 -23.93 8.91 -17.93
CA ASN A 74 -24.41 8.03 -16.86
C ASN A 74 -24.11 6.57 -17.24
N LEU A 75 -23.12 5.96 -16.57
CA LEU A 75 -22.65 4.62 -16.89
C LEU A 75 -23.63 3.54 -16.41
N THR A 76 -24.15 3.67 -15.19
CA THR A 76 -25.09 2.69 -14.62
C THR A 76 -26.38 2.63 -15.41
N GLN A 77 -26.94 3.78 -15.79
CA GLN A 77 -28.17 3.83 -16.59
C GLN A 77 -27.98 3.19 -17.97
N LEU A 78 -26.86 3.45 -18.65
CA LEU A 78 -26.57 2.86 -19.95
C LEU A 78 -26.32 1.35 -19.87
N ALA A 79 -25.81 0.87 -18.74
CA ALA A 79 -25.65 -0.56 -18.45
C ALA A 79 -26.94 -1.24 -17.94
N GLY A 80 -28.06 -0.51 -17.85
CA GLY A 80 -29.36 -1.06 -17.45
C GLY A 80 -29.66 -1.05 -15.95
N TYR A 81 -28.88 -0.34 -15.15
CA TYR A 81 -29.06 -0.18 -13.71
C TYR A 81 -29.67 1.18 -13.35
N GLY A 82 -30.36 1.23 -12.20
CA GLY A 82 -30.94 2.45 -11.65
C GLY A 82 -32.27 2.83 -12.29
N GLN A 83 -33.06 3.65 -11.58
CA GLN A 83 -34.37 4.10 -12.04
C GLN A 83 -34.80 5.42 -11.38
N ASN A 84 -35.76 6.10 -12.02
CA ASN A 84 -36.42 7.29 -11.50
C ASN A 84 -37.74 6.93 -10.80
N GLY A 85 -38.27 7.85 -9.98
CA GLY A 85 -39.54 7.67 -9.29
C GLY A 85 -39.45 6.60 -8.20
N MET A 86 -40.45 5.73 -8.12
CA MET A 86 -40.55 4.73 -7.05
C MET A 86 -39.41 3.71 -7.11
N GLN A 87 -38.63 3.62 -6.04
CA GLN A 87 -37.52 2.69 -5.91
C GLN A 87 -38.04 1.25 -5.64
N GLY A 88 -37.36 0.24 -6.19
CA GLY A 88 -37.78 -1.16 -6.21
C GLY A 88 -36.62 -2.09 -6.58
N ALA A 89 -36.88 -3.20 -7.27
CA ALA A 89 -35.89 -4.27 -7.50
C ALA A 89 -34.60 -3.84 -8.26
N THR A 90 -34.69 -2.86 -9.16
CA THR A 90 -33.55 -2.35 -9.95
C THR A 90 -32.97 -1.04 -9.43
N ALA A 91 -33.47 -0.56 -8.28
CA ALA A 91 -32.97 0.64 -7.62
C ALA A 91 -31.53 0.42 -7.13
N ILE A 92 -30.68 1.44 -7.22
CA ILE A 92 -29.27 1.30 -6.84
C ILE A 92 -28.78 2.49 -6.00
N ALA A 93 -27.69 2.26 -5.28
CA ALA A 93 -26.75 3.30 -4.90
C ALA A 93 -25.33 2.78 -5.16
N VAL A 94 -24.40 3.68 -5.46
CA VAL A 94 -23.01 3.35 -5.81
C VAL A 94 -22.02 4.21 -5.02
N ARG A 95 -20.80 3.71 -4.81
CA ARG A 95 -19.73 4.41 -4.09
C ARG A 95 -18.35 3.87 -4.43
N ASP A 96 -17.33 4.63 -4.03
CA ASP A 96 -15.90 4.26 -4.04
C ASP A 96 -15.41 3.65 -5.37
N PRO A 97 -15.48 4.39 -6.49
CA PRO A 97 -14.89 3.92 -7.73
C PRO A 97 -13.36 3.93 -7.62
N HIS A 98 -12.70 2.94 -8.24
CA HIS A 98 -11.25 2.87 -8.34
C HIS A 98 -10.84 2.43 -9.75
N VAL A 99 -10.01 3.22 -10.43
CA VAL A 99 -9.62 2.99 -11.82
C VAL A 99 -8.49 1.95 -11.89
N HIS A 100 -8.57 1.05 -12.85
CA HIS A 100 -7.53 0.06 -13.11
C HIS A 100 -6.28 0.70 -13.73
N TRP A 101 -5.13 0.07 -13.55
CA TRP A 101 -3.82 0.57 -14.01
C TRP A 101 -3.76 0.93 -15.52
N ASP A 102 -4.55 0.26 -16.37
CA ASP A 102 -4.61 0.56 -17.80
C ASP A 102 -5.58 1.71 -18.18
N GLY A 103 -6.36 2.22 -17.23
CA GLY A 103 -7.37 3.26 -17.43
C GLY A 103 -8.60 2.81 -18.24
N GLN A 104 -8.77 1.52 -18.54
CA GLN A 104 -9.86 1.01 -19.39
C GLN A 104 -11.09 0.52 -18.61
N LYS A 105 -10.91 0.23 -17.32
CA LYS A 105 -11.94 -0.30 -16.44
C LYS A 105 -11.82 0.25 -15.02
N ALA A 106 -12.88 0.11 -14.22
CA ALA A 106 -12.89 0.57 -12.84
C ALA A 106 -13.72 -0.36 -11.94
N LEU A 107 -13.28 -0.56 -10.70
CA LEU A 107 -14.09 -1.17 -9.63
C LEU A 107 -14.98 -0.10 -9.01
N PHE A 108 -16.09 -0.53 -8.40
CA PHE A 108 -16.91 0.29 -7.51
C PHE A 108 -17.81 -0.62 -6.66
N SER A 109 -18.37 -0.09 -5.57
CA SER A 109 -19.37 -0.81 -4.78
C SER A 109 -20.78 -0.38 -5.16
N MET A 110 -21.70 -1.32 -5.29
CA MET A 110 -23.10 -1.06 -5.60
C MET A 110 -24.02 -1.91 -4.71
N VAL A 111 -25.06 -1.27 -4.19
CA VAL A 111 -26.19 -1.94 -3.56
C VAL A 111 -27.37 -1.91 -4.51
N VAL A 112 -28.08 -3.04 -4.66
CA VAL A 112 -29.21 -3.20 -5.57
C VAL A 112 -30.47 -3.58 -4.81
N GLY A 113 -31.59 -2.95 -5.16
CA GLY A 113 -32.92 -3.19 -4.61
C GLY A 113 -33.37 -2.17 -3.56
N ALA A 114 -34.69 -2.03 -3.45
CA ALA A 114 -35.38 -1.24 -2.43
C ALA A 114 -36.76 -1.88 -2.13
N PRO A 115 -37.35 -1.63 -0.94
CA PRO A 115 -38.68 -2.13 -0.61
C PRO A 115 -39.74 -1.53 -1.54
N THR A 116 -40.66 -2.37 -2.05
CA THR A 116 -41.70 -1.95 -3.00
C THR A 116 -43.02 -1.57 -2.33
N GLN A 117 -43.18 -1.89 -1.04
CA GLN A 117 -44.40 -1.63 -0.27
C GLN A 117 -44.09 -1.25 1.19
N GLN A 118 -45.04 -0.60 1.85
CA GLN A 118 -44.97 -0.27 3.27
C GLN A 118 -44.81 -1.54 4.13
N TYR A 119 -44.07 -1.43 5.22
CA TYR A 119 -43.73 -2.48 6.19
C TYR A 119 -42.86 -3.64 5.66
N GLN A 120 -42.41 -3.57 4.40
CA GLN A 120 -41.44 -4.53 3.89
C GLN A 120 -40.04 -4.22 4.42
N VAL A 121 -39.47 -5.17 5.15
CA VAL A 121 -38.07 -5.15 5.61
C VAL A 121 -37.29 -6.19 4.81
N ASN A 122 -36.30 -5.74 4.06
CA ASN A 122 -35.40 -6.58 3.29
C ASN A 122 -33.95 -6.31 3.73
N THR A 123 -33.11 -7.33 3.63
CA THR A 123 -31.66 -7.18 3.81
C THR A 123 -31.03 -6.86 2.46
N TYR A 124 -30.09 -5.92 2.46
CA TYR A 124 -29.31 -5.53 1.29
C TYR A 124 -27.84 -5.54 1.67
N HIS A 125 -26.99 -5.77 0.67
CA HIS A 125 -25.54 -5.76 0.83
C HIS A 125 -24.90 -4.93 -0.26
N TRP A 126 -23.87 -4.16 0.10
CA TRP A 126 -22.92 -3.64 -0.87
C TRP A 126 -22.13 -4.79 -1.49
N GLN A 127 -22.04 -4.81 -2.81
CA GLN A 127 -21.25 -5.78 -3.56
C GLN A 127 -20.34 -5.04 -4.54
N LEU A 128 -19.21 -5.66 -4.86
CA LEU A 128 -18.19 -5.14 -5.77
C LEU A 128 -18.57 -5.42 -7.22
N TYR A 129 -18.45 -4.40 -8.07
CA TYR A 129 -18.70 -4.49 -9.50
C TYR A 129 -17.53 -3.88 -10.26
N GLU A 130 -17.29 -4.38 -11.47
CA GLU A 130 -16.34 -3.83 -12.43
C GLU A 130 -17.10 -3.23 -13.61
N VAL A 131 -16.71 -2.03 -14.04
CA VAL A 131 -17.21 -1.37 -15.24
C VAL A 131 -16.12 -1.29 -16.31
N THR A 132 -16.45 -1.71 -17.54
CA THR A 132 -15.64 -1.49 -18.76
C THR A 132 -16.38 -0.55 -19.71
N GLY A 133 -15.75 -0.13 -20.82
CA GLY A 133 -16.40 0.75 -21.80
C GLY A 133 -16.49 2.21 -21.33
N LEU A 134 -15.39 2.69 -20.74
CA LEU A 134 -15.26 4.05 -20.21
C LEU A 134 -15.08 5.11 -21.29
N GLY A 135 -14.81 4.73 -22.55
CA GLY A 135 -14.71 5.69 -23.65
C GLY A 135 -16.01 6.44 -23.91
N GLN A 136 -15.89 7.66 -24.43
CA GLN A 136 -17.02 8.58 -24.64
C GLN A 136 -18.12 7.96 -25.52
N ASN A 137 -17.74 7.15 -26.50
CA ASN A 137 -18.67 6.49 -27.44
C ASN A 137 -18.92 5.00 -27.12
N ASP A 138 -18.27 4.45 -26.10
CA ASP A 138 -18.37 3.03 -25.77
C ASP A 138 -19.69 2.73 -25.06
N THR A 139 -20.17 1.49 -25.14
CA THR A 139 -21.28 1.03 -24.30
C THR A 139 -20.70 0.45 -23.00
N PRO A 140 -21.07 0.98 -21.83
CA PRO A 140 -20.55 0.44 -20.57
C PRO A 140 -21.11 -0.95 -20.30
N VAL A 141 -20.25 -1.82 -19.79
CA VAL A 141 -20.63 -3.15 -19.29
C VAL A 141 -20.27 -3.19 -17.81
N ILE A 142 -21.26 -3.50 -16.96
CA ILE A 142 -21.08 -3.66 -15.52
C ILE A 142 -21.23 -5.13 -15.19
N THR A 143 -20.20 -5.70 -14.55
CA THR A 143 -20.15 -7.11 -14.16
C THR A 143 -19.94 -7.22 -12.66
N LEU A 144 -20.69 -8.11 -12.01
CA LEU A 144 -20.47 -8.45 -10.61
C LEU A 144 -19.10 -9.14 -10.47
N VAL A 145 -18.27 -8.69 -9.53
CA VAL A 145 -16.98 -9.34 -9.26
C VAL A 145 -17.24 -10.75 -8.71
N PRO A 146 -16.70 -11.82 -9.34
CA PRO A 146 -16.89 -13.19 -8.87
C PRO A 146 -16.16 -13.43 -7.53
N ASN A 147 -16.49 -14.53 -6.86
CA ASN A 147 -15.83 -15.00 -5.62
C ASN A 147 -15.87 -14.06 -4.40
N GLN A 148 -16.55 -12.91 -4.46
CA GLN A 148 -16.71 -12.03 -3.30
C GLN A 148 -17.69 -12.58 -2.24
N PRO A 149 -17.61 -12.14 -0.97
CA PRO A 149 -18.56 -12.54 0.08
C PRO A 149 -19.99 -11.98 -0.15
N ALA A 150 -20.90 -12.81 -0.68
CA ALA A 150 -22.24 -12.36 -1.07
C ALA A 150 -23.20 -12.03 0.10
N GLY A 151 -22.93 -12.54 1.30
CA GLY A 151 -23.77 -12.34 2.49
C GLY A 151 -23.37 -11.15 3.38
N TYR A 152 -22.45 -10.32 2.89
CA TYR A 152 -21.76 -9.28 3.66
C TYR A 152 -21.63 -8.00 2.83
N ASN A 153 -21.50 -6.85 3.48
CA ASN A 153 -21.22 -5.59 2.82
C ASN A 153 -19.73 -5.53 2.45
N ASN A 154 -19.45 -5.38 1.16
CA ASN A 154 -18.11 -5.20 0.61
C ASN A 154 -18.02 -3.78 0.04
N VAL A 155 -17.10 -2.95 0.55
CA VAL A 155 -16.97 -1.52 0.21
C VAL A 155 -15.51 -1.13 -0.01
N ASN A 156 -15.27 0.06 -0.56
CA ASN A 156 -13.93 0.60 -0.81
C ASN A 156 -12.97 -0.33 -1.59
N PRO A 157 -13.37 -0.88 -2.76
CA PRO A 157 -12.51 -1.76 -3.54
C PRO A 157 -11.40 -1.00 -4.27
N ILE A 158 -10.20 -1.58 -4.31
CA ILE A 158 -9.08 -1.14 -5.13
C ILE A 158 -8.43 -2.32 -5.85
N TYR A 159 -7.72 -2.05 -6.94
CA TYR A 159 -6.86 -3.03 -7.59
C TYR A 159 -5.49 -3.06 -6.90
N GLY A 160 -5.01 -4.25 -6.55
CA GLY A 160 -3.61 -4.49 -6.19
C GLY A 160 -2.68 -4.45 -7.41
N THR A 161 -1.38 -4.52 -7.16
CA THR A 161 -0.34 -4.52 -8.20
C THR A 161 -0.41 -5.76 -9.08
N ASP A 162 -1.00 -6.85 -8.59
CA ASP A 162 -1.16 -8.15 -9.26
C ASP A 162 -2.59 -8.46 -9.74
N ASP A 163 -3.44 -7.42 -9.83
CA ASP A 163 -4.87 -7.49 -10.22
C ASP A 163 -5.82 -8.14 -9.21
N ARG A 164 -5.34 -8.63 -8.07
CA ARG A 164 -6.23 -9.00 -6.96
C ARG A 164 -6.91 -7.74 -6.40
N ILE A 165 -8.06 -7.94 -5.76
CA ILE A 165 -8.90 -6.85 -5.28
C ILE A 165 -8.76 -6.73 -3.77
N ILE A 166 -8.36 -5.54 -3.29
CA ILE A 166 -8.34 -5.23 -1.86
C ILE A 166 -9.58 -4.40 -1.52
N PHE A 167 -10.28 -4.72 -0.43
CA PHE A 167 -11.53 -4.06 -0.06
C PHE A 167 -11.82 -4.17 1.44
N ALA A 168 -12.70 -3.33 1.97
CA ALA A 168 -13.19 -3.45 3.34
C ALA A 168 -14.49 -4.27 3.37
N SER A 169 -14.64 -5.14 4.38
CA SER A 169 -15.84 -5.98 4.53
C SER A 169 -16.34 -6.05 5.97
N ASP A 170 -17.66 -6.16 6.16
CA ASP A 170 -18.28 -6.47 7.46
C ASP A 170 -18.37 -7.98 7.74
N ARG A 171 -17.74 -8.81 6.89
CA ARG A 171 -17.58 -10.25 7.12
C ARG A 171 -16.83 -10.50 8.43
N ALA A 172 -17.39 -11.29 9.33
CA ALA A 172 -16.68 -11.69 10.55
C ALA A 172 -15.37 -12.44 10.22
N ARG A 173 -14.34 -12.33 11.08
CA ARG A 173 -12.98 -12.88 10.93
C ARG A 173 -12.89 -14.29 10.30
N GLY A 174 -13.69 -15.23 10.79
CA GLY A 174 -13.75 -16.61 10.26
C GLY A 174 -14.91 -16.91 9.30
N GLY A 175 -15.66 -15.88 8.86
CA GLY A 175 -16.87 -16.07 8.06
C GLY A 175 -18.05 -16.68 8.82
N TYR A 176 -17.95 -16.73 10.16
CA TYR A 176 -18.96 -17.35 11.00
C TYR A 176 -20.23 -16.48 11.07
N ALA A 177 -21.32 -16.95 10.45
CA ALA A 177 -22.56 -16.21 10.37
C ALA A 177 -23.18 -15.85 11.75
N HIS A 178 -22.95 -16.65 12.80
CA HIS A 178 -23.47 -16.39 14.15
C HIS A 178 -22.72 -15.27 14.89
N LEU A 179 -21.56 -14.85 14.40
CA LEU A 179 -20.82 -13.69 14.91
C LEU A 179 -21.16 -12.40 14.15
N TYR A 180 -21.94 -12.49 13.07
CA TYR A 180 -22.33 -11.35 12.26
C TYR A 180 -23.53 -10.59 12.86
N PRO A 181 -23.52 -9.24 12.84
CA PRO A 181 -22.39 -8.37 12.49
C PRO A 181 -21.32 -8.31 13.59
N GLN A 182 -20.06 -8.03 13.20
CA GLN A 182 -19.12 -7.47 14.16
C GLN A 182 -19.65 -6.09 14.57
N LEU A 183 -19.64 -5.85 15.88
CA LEU A 183 -20.03 -4.59 16.47
C LEU A 183 -18.79 -3.94 17.08
N ASP A 184 -18.65 -2.62 16.93
CA ASP A 184 -17.59 -1.89 17.58
C ASP A 184 -17.73 -1.97 19.12
N GLU A 185 -16.61 -1.84 19.83
CA GLU A 185 -16.50 -2.08 21.27
C GLU A 185 -17.30 -1.07 22.13
N TYR A 186 -17.79 0.04 21.56
CA TYR A 186 -18.27 1.22 22.29
C TYR A 186 -19.69 1.66 21.99
N GLU A 187 -20.10 1.70 20.72
CA GLU A 187 -21.37 2.25 20.26
C GLU A 187 -22.33 1.14 19.82
N THR A 188 -21.92 -0.13 19.93
CA THR A 188 -22.71 -1.27 19.45
C THR A 188 -23.06 -1.11 17.96
N SER A 189 -22.23 -0.38 17.22
CA SER A 189 -22.50 -0.07 15.83
C SER A 189 -21.84 -1.10 14.94
N ARG A 190 -22.51 -1.42 13.83
CA ARG A 190 -21.95 -2.32 12.83
C ARG A 190 -20.66 -1.72 12.30
N ILE A 191 -19.63 -2.54 12.18
CA ILE A 191 -18.32 -2.11 11.70
C ILE A 191 -17.75 -3.11 10.69
N VAL A 192 -16.90 -2.62 9.79
CA VAL A 192 -16.08 -3.50 8.95
C VAL A 192 -15.06 -4.20 9.84
N SER A 193 -14.76 -5.47 9.57
CA SER A 193 -13.83 -6.26 10.37
C SER A 193 -12.36 -6.01 10.03
N GLY A 194 -12.10 -5.26 8.97
CA GLY A 194 -10.77 -4.97 8.43
C GLY A 194 -10.74 -5.01 6.90
N LEU A 195 -9.53 -5.11 6.35
CA LEU A 195 -9.26 -5.24 4.92
C LEU A 195 -9.12 -6.70 4.51
N TRP A 196 -9.63 -6.99 3.31
CA TRP A 196 -9.64 -8.31 2.70
C TRP A 196 -9.04 -8.22 1.30
N ARG A 197 -8.39 -9.30 0.86
CA ARG A 197 -7.89 -9.50 -0.49
C ARG A 197 -8.68 -10.61 -1.18
N LEU A 198 -9.08 -10.37 -2.41
CA LEU A 198 -9.85 -11.31 -3.24
C LEU A 198 -9.13 -11.54 -4.57
N ASP A 199 -8.87 -12.79 -4.91
CA ASP A 199 -8.59 -13.20 -6.27
C ASP A 199 -9.91 -13.50 -7.02
N PRO A 200 -10.36 -12.62 -7.94
CA PRO A 200 -11.55 -12.88 -8.74
C PRO A 200 -11.36 -14.07 -9.71
N LYS A 201 -10.12 -14.53 -9.92
CA LYS A 201 -9.76 -15.64 -10.82
C LYS A 201 -9.67 -16.99 -10.10
N ALA A 202 -9.80 -17.02 -8.77
CA ALA A 202 -9.80 -18.25 -8.00
C ALA A 202 -10.96 -19.20 -8.37
N CYS A 203 -10.79 -20.49 -8.08
CA CYS A 203 -11.81 -21.52 -8.36
C CYS A 203 -13.08 -21.31 -7.53
N ASN A 204 -12.93 -20.82 -6.30
CA ASN A 204 -14.02 -20.48 -5.43
C ASN A 204 -13.58 -19.41 -4.43
N MET A 205 -14.53 -18.86 -3.67
CA MET A 205 -14.24 -17.82 -2.67
C MET A 205 -13.23 -18.27 -1.62
N ALA A 206 -13.27 -19.52 -1.15
CA ALA A 206 -12.38 -19.96 -0.06
C ALA A 206 -10.90 -19.97 -0.48
N ASP A 207 -10.61 -20.34 -1.73
CA ASP A 207 -9.26 -20.37 -2.28
C ASP A 207 -8.72 -18.96 -2.64
N GLY A 208 -9.63 -17.99 -2.81
CA GLY A 208 -9.28 -16.65 -3.32
C GLY A 208 -9.44 -15.53 -2.31
N LEU A 209 -9.97 -15.78 -1.11
CA LEU A 209 -10.31 -14.73 -0.14
C LEU A 209 -9.44 -14.81 1.11
N GLU A 210 -8.70 -13.74 1.36
CA GLU A 210 -7.78 -13.63 2.48
C GLU A 210 -8.09 -12.38 3.31
N MET A 211 -7.94 -12.47 4.64
CA MET A 211 -7.95 -11.31 5.52
C MET A 211 -6.55 -10.72 5.54
N LEU A 212 -6.44 -9.40 5.33
CA LEU A 212 -5.17 -8.68 5.48
C LEU A 212 -5.06 -8.05 6.87
N THR A 213 -6.18 -7.57 7.42
CA THR A 213 -6.22 -7.00 8.77
C THR A 213 -7.46 -7.46 9.53
N HIS A 214 -7.30 -7.65 10.85
CA HIS A 214 -8.44 -7.74 11.76
C HIS A 214 -8.44 -6.50 12.64
N SER A 215 -9.42 -5.62 12.43
CA SER A 215 -9.55 -4.34 13.12
C SER A 215 -10.86 -4.32 13.90
N PRO A 216 -10.84 -4.29 15.25
CA PRO A 216 -12.05 -4.24 16.07
C PRO A 216 -12.96 -3.05 15.74
N SER A 217 -12.35 -1.93 15.35
CA SER A 217 -13.01 -0.66 14.99
C SER A 217 -12.99 -0.37 13.48
N GLY A 218 -12.30 -1.16 12.66
CA GLY A 218 -12.41 -1.11 11.21
C GLY A 218 -11.40 -0.21 10.48
N ASP A 219 -11.19 -0.57 9.21
CA ASP A 219 -10.23 0.02 8.29
C ASP A 219 -10.95 0.54 7.04
N PHE A 220 -10.55 1.69 6.52
CA PHE A 220 -11.31 2.43 5.52
C PHE A 220 -10.44 3.03 4.42
N SER A 221 -11.02 3.16 3.23
CA SER A 221 -10.47 3.89 2.09
C SER A 221 -9.02 3.50 1.75
N PRO A 222 -8.72 2.20 1.54
CA PRO A 222 -7.38 1.79 1.13
C PRO A 222 -7.03 2.37 -0.25
N ILE A 223 -5.74 2.61 -0.47
CA ILE A 223 -5.11 2.91 -1.76
C ILE A 223 -3.80 2.11 -1.89
N ILE A 224 -3.32 1.91 -3.12
CA ILE A 224 -1.93 1.49 -3.37
C ILE A 224 -1.13 2.76 -3.69
N ASP A 225 -0.09 3.03 -2.91
CA ASP A 225 0.83 4.14 -3.20
C ASP A 225 1.87 3.75 -4.27
N HIS A 226 2.64 4.72 -4.76
CA HIS A 226 3.63 4.50 -5.81
C HIS A 226 4.72 3.47 -5.43
N ALA A 227 4.90 3.22 -4.13
CA ALA A 227 5.86 2.28 -3.59
C ALA A 227 5.28 0.87 -3.43
N GLY A 228 4.02 0.66 -3.80
CA GLY A 228 3.34 -0.62 -3.72
C GLY A 228 2.80 -0.94 -2.32
N ARG A 229 2.75 0.02 -1.40
CA ARG A 229 2.18 -0.17 -0.05
C ARG A 229 0.67 0.02 -0.10
N VAL A 230 -0.05 -0.77 0.70
CA VAL A 230 -1.47 -0.48 0.98
C VAL A 230 -1.52 0.59 2.06
N VAL A 231 -2.04 1.77 1.75
CA VAL A 231 -2.22 2.89 2.69
C VAL A 231 -3.70 3.11 2.95
N PHE A 232 -4.11 3.28 4.20
CA PHE A 232 -5.53 3.37 4.58
C PHE A 232 -5.73 4.17 5.86
N THR A 233 -6.98 4.54 6.17
CA THR A 233 -7.35 5.15 7.46
C THR A 233 -7.91 4.07 8.38
N ARG A 234 -7.38 3.93 9.60
CA ARG A 234 -7.99 3.09 10.65
C ARG A 234 -8.73 3.95 11.65
N TRP A 235 -9.85 3.45 12.14
CA TRP A 235 -10.45 3.97 13.36
C TRP A 235 -9.85 3.23 14.55
N ASP A 236 -8.99 3.91 15.31
CA ASP A 236 -8.48 3.38 16.58
C ASP A 236 -9.25 4.05 17.70
N HIS A 237 -10.23 3.33 18.22
CA HIS A 237 -10.97 3.71 19.40
C HIS A 237 -10.61 2.69 20.46
N LEU A 238 -9.97 3.15 21.54
CA LEU A 238 -9.63 2.26 22.64
C LEU A 238 -10.07 2.87 23.98
N GLN A 239 -10.95 2.13 24.63
CA GLN A 239 -11.72 2.49 25.80
C GLN A 239 -12.34 1.19 26.38
N ARG A 240 -12.86 1.21 27.60
CA ARG A 240 -13.64 0.05 28.13
C ARG A 240 -15.07 0.11 27.59
N ASP A 241 -15.73 -1.04 27.35
CA ASP A 241 -17.10 -1.06 26.80
C ASP A 241 -18.06 -0.16 27.61
N GLN A 242 -18.46 0.94 26.98
CA GLN A 242 -19.18 1.99 27.67
C GLN A 242 -20.63 1.63 27.98
N GLN A 243 -21.26 0.77 27.17
CA GLN A 243 -22.63 0.31 27.45
C GLN A 243 -22.66 -0.69 28.60
N ALA A 244 -21.65 -1.55 28.70
CA ALA A 244 -21.52 -2.47 29.82
C ALA A 244 -21.28 -1.72 31.13
N ASP A 245 -20.35 -0.77 31.11
CA ASP A 245 -20.14 0.13 32.23
C ASP A 245 -21.42 0.90 32.60
N ALA A 246 -22.20 1.37 31.62
CA ALA A 246 -23.47 2.06 31.88
C ALA A 246 -24.49 1.12 32.55
N ASP A 247 -24.66 -0.10 32.05
CA ASP A 247 -25.51 -1.11 32.70
C ASP A 247 -25.10 -1.37 34.15
N ILE A 248 -23.80 -1.44 34.44
CA ILE A 248 -23.28 -1.70 35.79
C ILE A 248 -23.48 -0.49 36.71
N MET A 249 -23.13 0.71 36.24
CA MET A 249 -23.14 1.92 37.08
C MET A 249 -24.55 2.45 37.35
N ASN A 250 -25.44 2.38 36.36
CA ASN A 250 -26.75 3.04 36.44
C ASN A 250 -27.90 2.22 35.84
N ASN A 251 -27.68 0.96 35.46
CA ASN A 251 -28.69 0.08 34.88
C ASN A 251 -29.35 0.72 33.64
N ALA A 252 -28.52 1.22 32.72
CA ALA A 252 -28.94 1.88 31.47
C ALA A 252 -29.87 1.02 30.58
N GLY A 253 -29.85 -0.31 30.74
CA GLY A 253 -30.81 -1.21 30.13
C GLY A 253 -30.38 -1.75 28.77
N TYR A 254 -29.09 -1.69 28.43
CA TYR A 254 -28.55 -2.33 27.23
C TYR A 254 -28.58 -3.86 27.34
N GLY A 255 -28.57 -4.40 28.57
CA GLY A 255 -28.64 -5.83 28.84
C GLY A 255 -27.39 -6.56 28.38
N THR A 256 -26.22 -5.97 28.63
CA THR A 256 -24.91 -6.51 28.26
C THR A 256 -24.59 -7.82 28.99
N PHE A 257 -23.95 -8.75 28.28
CA PHE A 257 -23.54 -10.06 28.80
C PHE A 257 -22.36 -10.62 27.98
N ASN A 258 -21.69 -11.67 28.44
CA ASN A 258 -20.64 -12.34 27.67
C ASN A 258 -21.05 -13.76 27.26
N TYR A 259 -20.56 -14.22 26.11
CA TYR A 259 -20.58 -15.62 25.73
C TYR A 259 -19.33 -16.33 26.25
N THR A 260 -19.44 -17.62 26.59
CA THR A 260 -18.30 -18.42 27.08
C THR A 260 -17.20 -18.65 26.04
N SER A 261 -17.49 -18.49 24.74
CA SER A 261 -16.53 -18.53 23.64
C SER A 261 -17.15 -17.96 22.36
N GLU A 262 -16.36 -17.88 21.28
CA GLU A 262 -16.84 -17.53 19.94
C GLU A 262 -17.67 -18.64 19.27
N ALA A 263 -17.86 -19.81 19.91
CA ALA A 263 -18.62 -20.91 19.33
C ALA A 263 -20.11 -20.56 19.13
N ALA A 264 -20.73 -21.18 18.11
CA ALA A 264 -22.15 -20.97 17.79
C ALA A 264 -23.09 -21.39 18.93
N ASN A 265 -22.68 -22.37 19.72
CA ASN A 265 -23.43 -22.89 20.87
C ASN A 265 -22.93 -22.35 22.22
N ALA A 266 -22.11 -21.29 22.23
CA ALA A 266 -21.60 -20.70 23.45
C ALA A 266 -22.75 -20.20 24.34
N THR A 267 -22.63 -20.42 25.65
CA THR A 267 -23.66 -20.05 26.62
C THR A 267 -23.46 -18.59 27.06
N PRO A 268 -24.52 -17.77 27.09
CA PRO A 268 -24.45 -16.43 27.65
C PRO A 268 -24.33 -16.48 29.19
N PHE A 269 -23.54 -15.58 29.78
CA PHE A 269 -23.37 -15.45 31.23
C PHE A 269 -23.27 -13.98 31.66
N ASN A 270 -23.59 -13.71 32.93
CA ASN A 270 -23.61 -12.36 33.46
C ASN A 270 -22.18 -11.85 33.66
N ILE A 271 -21.93 -10.60 33.27
CA ILE A 271 -20.63 -9.94 33.39
C ILE A 271 -20.35 -9.42 34.81
N TYR A 272 -21.10 -9.81 35.85
CA TYR A 272 -20.84 -9.33 37.22
C TYR A 272 -20.00 -10.34 38.04
N PRO A 273 -18.86 -9.92 38.63
CA PRO A 273 -18.23 -8.59 38.51
C PRO A 273 -17.57 -8.42 37.14
N ASP A 274 -17.50 -7.18 36.68
CA ASP A 274 -17.05 -6.87 35.32
C ASP A 274 -15.53 -6.79 35.24
N ILE A 275 -14.94 -7.85 34.69
CA ILE A 275 -13.51 -8.05 34.59
C ILE A 275 -13.12 -7.97 33.11
N GLU A 276 -12.76 -6.76 32.68
CA GLU A 276 -12.05 -6.52 31.42
C GLU A 276 -10.57 -6.33 31.76
N VAL A 277 -9.70 -7.00 30.99
CA VAL A 277 -8.25 -7.03 31.26
C VAL A 277 -7.50 -5.92 30.56
N PHE A 278 -8.10 -5.39 29.49
CA PHE A 278 -7.60 -4.35 28.63
C PHE A 278 -8.80 -3.81 27.81
N PRO A 279 -8.88 -2.50 27.55
CA PRO A 279 -7.97 -1.46 28.03
C PRO A 279 -8.23 -1.06 29.49
N GLU A 280 -7.55 0.00 29.94
CA GLU A 280 -7.69 0.53 31.30
C GLU A 280 -9.11 1.06 31.58
N PRO A 281 -9.54 1.14 32.85
CA PRO A 281 -10.84 1.70 33.20
C PRO A 281 -11.01 3.14 32.70
N ARG A 282 -12.23 3.50 32.31
CA ARG A 282 -12.59 4.88 32.00
C ARG A 282 -12.51 5.74 33.26
N SER A 283 -12.29 7.04 33.09
CA SER A 283 -12.22 8.02 34.19
C SER A 283 -13.48 8.04 35.06
N SER A 284 -14.64 7.65 34.53
CA SER A 284 -15.89 7.51 35.28
C SER A 284 -15.93 6.30 36.23
N ARG A 285 -15.14 5.25 36.00
CA ARG A 285 -15.11 4.01 36.80
C ARG A 285 -14.18 4.14 38.01
N THR A 286 -14.49 5.09 38.89
CA THR A 286 -13.71 5.35 40.11
C THR A 286 -13.65 4.15 41.06
N ASP A 287 -14.64 3.25 41.00
CA ASP A 287 -14.66 1.98 41.71
C ASP A 287 -13.56 1.02 41.24
N LEU A 288 -13.28 0.98 39.93
CA LEU A 288 -12.22 0.16 39.35
C LEU A 288 -10.85 0.79 39.52
N LEU A 289 -10.74 2.12 39.34
CA LEU A 289 -9.49 2.86 39.54
C LEU A 289 -8.99 2.79 41.00
N ALA A 290 -9.88 2.46 41.95
CA ALA A 290 -9.53 2.20 43.34
C ALA A 290 -8.96 0.79 43.60
N LEU A 291 -9.06 -0.13 42.63
CA LEU A 291 -8.52 -1.48 42.76
C LEU A 291 -6.98 -1.48 42.71
N PRO A 292 -6.29 -2.39 43.41
CA PRO A 292 -4.82 -2.41 43.49
C PRO A 292 -4.11 -2.46 42.12
N GLU A 293 -4.69 -3.13 41.13
CA GLU A 293 -4.14 -3.24 39.78
C GLU A 293 -4.14 -1.91 39.00
N TRP A 294 -5.11 -1.02 39.28
CA TRP A 294 -5.27 0.28 38.63
C TRP A 294 -4.89 1.46 39.53
N GLN A 295 -4.40 1.18 40.73
CA GLN A 295 -4.03 2.21 41.69
C GLN A 295 -2.89 3.07 41.12
N GLY A 296 -3.13 4.37 40.98
CA GLY A 296 -2.17 5.32 40.42
C GLY A 296 -2.40 5.67 38.95
N PHE A 297 -3.30 4.98 38.27
CA PHE A 297 -3.61 5.23 36.87
C PHE A 297 -4.59 6.38 36.67
N ASN A 298 -4.39 7.15 35.61
CA ASN A 298 -5.45 7.96 35.01
C ASN A 298 -6.33 7.06 34.14
N GLY A 299 -7.64 7.34 34.10
CA GLY A 299 -8.55 6.58 33.26
C GLY A 299 -8.30 6.85 31.78
N GLN A 300 -8.40 5.82 30.94
CA GLN A 300 -8.05 5.90 29.52
C GLN A 300 -9.29 5.99 28.64
N THR A 301 -9.26 6.92 27.69
CA THR A 301 -10.21 6.99 26.57
C THR A 301 -9.53 7.74 25.44
N PHE A 302 -9.42 7.13 24.26
CA PHE A 302 -9.05 7.89 23.07
C PHE A 302 -9.82 7.42 21.85
N ASN A 303 -9.93 8.31 20.88
CA ASN A 303 -10.59 8.08 19.63
C ASN A 303 -9.85 8.82 18.52
N ILE A 304 -9.17 8.07 17.64
CA ILE A 304 -8.28 8.63 16.63
C ILE A 304 -8.49 7.95 15.28
N PHE A 305 -8.22 8.70 14.21
CA PHE A 305 -8.32 8.23 12.85
C PHE A 305 -7.01 8.50 12.13
N ASN A 306 -6.13 7.51 12.13
CA ASN A 306 -4.75 7.69 11.70
C ASN A 306 -4.49 7.03 10.35
N PRO A 307 -3.47 7.52 9.62
CA PRO A 307 -2.96 6.84 8.44
C PRO A 307 -2.16 5.59 8.85
N TRP A 308 -2.52 4.46 8.26
CA TRP A 308 -1.84 3.18 8.40
C TRP A 308 -1.31 2.70 7.06
N MET A 309 -0.33 1.81 7.12
CA MET A 309 0.21 1.11 5.96
C MET A 309 0.49 -0.36 6.25
N MET A 310 0.59 -1.15 5.18
CA MET A 310 1.07 -2.53 5.18
C MET A 310 1.55 -2.92 3.78
N ASN A 311 2.20 -4.07 3.66
CA ASN A 311 2.43 -4.71 2.38
C ASN A 311 1.13 -5.30 1.80
N GLU A 312 1.08 -5.56 0.50
CA GLU A 312 -0.12 -6.08 -0.18
C GLU A 312 -0.54 -7.49 0.25
N ASP A 313 0.33 -8.22 0.94
CA ASP A 313 0.04 -9.51 1.60
C ASP A 313 -0.35 -9.38 3.07
N GLY A 314 -0.49 -8.16 3.58
CA GLY A 314 -0.89 -7.86 4.95
C GLY A 314 0.25 -7.89 5.97
N THR A 315 1.48 -8.23 5.56
CA THR A 315 2.66 -8.13 6.42
C THR A 315 3.06 -6.68 6.67
N GLU A 316 3.87 -6.45 7.70
CA GLU A 316 4.44 -5.14 8.03
C GLU A 316 3.37 -4.07 8.34
N LEU A 317 2.27 -4.47 8.96
CA LEU A 317 1.22 -3.55 9.38
C LEU A 317 1.74 -2.57 10.45
N GLU A 318 1.64 -1.28 10.16
CA GLU A 318 2.01 -0.18 11.06
C GLU A 318 1.34 1.14 10.69
N MET A 319 1.45 2.14 11.55
CA MET A 319 1.11 3.52 11.19
C MET A 319 2.02 3.98 10.04
N LEU A 320 1.52 4.82 9.13
CA LEU A 320 2.26 5.25 7.94
C LEU A 320 3.64 5.83 8.32
N ASN A 321 4.73 5.11 8.03
CA ASN A 321 6.09 5.46 8.47
C ASN A 321 6.22 5.71 9.99
N HIS A 322 5.49 4.98 10.83
CA HIS A 322 5.38 5.24 12.27
C HIS A 322 4.85 6.64 12.61
N LEU A 323 4.18 7.34 11.68
CA LEU A 323 3.56 8.65 11.92
C LEU A 323 2.43 8.52 12.93
N GLY A 324 2.76 8.75 14.19
CA GLY A 324 1.88 8.57 15.32
C GLY A 324 1.18 9.84 15.76
N ARG A 325 0.53 9.73 16.92
CA ARG A 325 -0.08 10.88 17.60
C ARG A 325 0.98 11.91 18.00
N HIS A 326 2.19 11.47 18.34
CA HIS A 326 3.30 12.33 18.75
C HIS A 326 3.68 13.32 17.66
N GLU A 327 3.68 12.88 16.40
CA GLU A 327 4.01 13.71 15.24
C GLU A 327 2.80 14.49 14.72
N MET A 328 1.60 13.90 14.76
CA MET A 328 0.36 14.54 14.27
C MET A 328 -0.18 15.60 15.24
N GLY A 329 0.04 15.44 16.55
CA GLY A 329 -0.21 16.44 17.59
C GLY A 329 -1.65 16.63 18.06
N GLY A 330 -2.63 16.70 17.16
CA GLY A 330 -3.92 17.38 17.40
C GLY A 330 -4.83 16.84 18.52
N ASN A 331 -4.54 15.69 19.11
CA ASN A 331 -5.37 15.01 20.11
C ASN A 331 -4.77 15.09 21.52
N TYR A 332 -5.58 15.47 22.50
CA TYR A 332 -5.19 15.48 23.92
C TYR A 332 -5.03 14.05 24.45
N PHE A 333 -4.03 13.80 25.28
CA PHE A 333 -3.80 12.50 25.90
C PHE A 333 -3.23 12.62 27.31
N ASP A 334 -3.83 11.90 28.26
CA ASP A 334 -3.38 11.91 29.65
C ASP A 334 -2.11 11.07 29.87
N ALA A 335 -1.23 11.55 30.75
CA ALA A 335 -0.19 10.69 31.32
C ALA A 335 -0.84 9.50 32.01
N ASN A 336 -0.31 8.29 31.84
CA ASN A 336 -0.95 7.09 32.36
C ASN A 336 -0.92 6.99 33.89
N LEU A 337 0.10 7.53 34.56
CA LEU A 337 0.27 7.53 36.01
C LEU A 337 0.33 8.97 36.54
N TYR A 338 -0.60 9.33 37.44
CA TYR A 338 -0.66 10.71 37.97
C TYR A 338 0.42 11.04 39.00
N ALA A 339 1.09 10.02 39.55
CA ALA A 339 2.07 10.17 40.63
C ALA A 339 3.52 10.23 40.12
N ASP A 340 3.76 9.97 38.84
CA ASP A 340 5.09 10.06 38.24
C ASP A 340 5.33 11.47 37.68
N PRO A 341 6.24 12.27 38.26
CA PRO A 341 6.48 13.64 37.81
C PRO A 341 7.17 13.73 36.44
N ASN A 342 7.72 12.62 35.92
CA ASN A 342 8.37 12.57 34.61
C ASN A 342 7.39 12.38 33.45
N LEU A 343 6.13 12.05 33.75
CA LEU A 343 5.13 11.83 32.71
C LEU A 343 4.37 13.13 32.40
N HIS A 344 4.10 13.34 31.12
CA HIS A 344 3.55 14.58 30.61
C HIS A 344 2.26 14.35 29.82
N TYR A 345 1.27 15.21 30.06
CA TYR A 345 0.09 15.31 29.20
C TYR A 345 0.52 15.70 27.80
N PHE A 346 -0.04 15.03 26.80
CA PHE A 346 0.16 15.42 25.40
C PHE A 346 -0.96 16.35 24.96
N TYR A 347 -0.62 17.48 24.35
CA TYR A 347 -1.58 18.48 23.87
C TYR A 347 -1.00 19.23 22.66
N SER A 348 -1.84 19.93 21.89
CA SER A 348 -1.47 20.43 20.56
C SER A 348 -0.22 21.33 20.50
N SER A 349 0.16 22.02 21.58
CA SER A 349 1.38 22.85 21.59
C SER A 349 2.65 22.11 22.02
N SER A 350 2.55 20.84 22.43
CA SER A 350 3.71 19.96 22.62
C SER A 350 4.05 19.17 21.35
N ALA A 351 3.28 19.32 20.26
CA ALA A 351 3.53 18.64 19.01
C ALA A 351 4.76 19.23 18.27
N PRO A 352 5.63 18.39 17.67
CA PRO A 352 6.78 18.84 16.90
C PRO A 352 6.36 19.51 15.58
N THR A 353 5.19 19.16 15.04
CA THR A 353 4.64 19.80 13.83
C THR A 353 4.05 21.18 14.12
N PRO A 354 4.32 22.20 13.29
CA PRO A 354 3.65 23.51 13.40
C PRO A 354 2.18 23.47 12.99
N ASN A 355 1.73 22.38 12.33
CA ASN A 355 0.39 22.23 11.76
C ASN A 355 -0.26 20.93 12.27
N PRO A 356 -0.72 20.87 13.53
CA PRO A 356 -1.26 19.65 14.10
C PRO A 356 -2.65 19.31 13.53
N ILE A 357 -2.88 18.01 13.33
CA ILE A 357 -4.13 17.43 12.83
C ILE A 357 -4.62 16.34 13.77
N ARG A 358 -5.94 16.13 13.82
CA ARG A 358 -6.59 15.14 14.71
C ARG A 358 -6.89 13.81 14.03
N SER A 359 -7.08 13.87 12.72
CA SER A 359 -7.55 12.78 11.89
C SER A 359 -7.11 12.99 10.46
N MET A 360 -7.03 11.92 9.69
CA MET A 360 -6.83 11.98 8.25
C MET A 360 -7.68 10.94 7.53
N PHE A 361 -8.73 11.42 6.86
CA PHE A 361 -9.67 10.59 6.09
C PHE A 361 -9.43 10.70 4.59
N GLN A 362 -9.92 9.70 3.84
CA GLN A 362 -10.08 9.74 2.38
C GLN A 362 -8.79 10.11 1.64
N MET A 363 -7.70 9.47 2.05
CA MET A 363 -6.37 9.78 1.55
C MET A 363 -6.25 9.45 0.05
N GLN A 364 -5.50 10.29 -0.66
CA GLN A 364 -5.10 10.08 -2.05
C GLN A 364 -3.65 10.53 -2.23
N GLU A 365 -2.82 9.72 -2.88
CA GLU A 365 -1.46 10.12 -3.23
C GLU A 365 -1.47 11.05 -4.45
N SER A 366 -0.60 12.06 -4.44
CA SER A 366 -0.37 12.94 -5.58
C SER A 366 0.24 12.17 -6.75
N PRO A 367 -0.37 12.23 -7.95
CA PRO A 367 0.14 11.52 -9.11
C PRO A 367 1.42 12.15 -9.71
N ILE A 368 1.81 13.34 -9.25
CA ILE A 368 3.00 14.06 -9.73
C ILE A 368 4.09 14.20 -8.67
N THR A 369 3.79 13.87 -7.41
CA THR A 369 4.73 13.93 -6.29
C THR A 369 4.58 12.67 -5.45
N PRO A 370 5.32 11.59 -5.78
CA PRO A 370 5.35 10.37 -4.99
C PRO A 370 5.60 10.64 -3.49
N GLY A 371 4.83 10.00 -2.62
CA GLY A 371 4.86 10.17 -1.17
C GLY A 371 4.12 11.40 -0.63
N LEU A 372 3.54 12.26 -1.47
CA LEU A 372 2.69 13.37 -1.03
C LEU A 372 1.22 12.95 -1.01
N PHE A 373 0.65 12.78 0.17
CA PHE A 373 -0.75 12.43 0.35
C PHE A 373 -1.59 13.67 0.61
N TYR A 374 -2.78 13.74 0.01
CA TYR A 374 -3.86 14.65 0.39
C TYR A 374 -4.90 13.89 1.17
N GLY A 375 -5.50 14.53 2.17
CA GLY A 375 -6.58 13.94 2.96
C GLY A 375 -7.48 15.02 3.56
N THR A 376 -8.54 14.57 4.21
CA THR A 376 -9.49 15.44 4.93
C THR A 376 -9.28 15.28 6.42
N GLU A 377 -8.97 16.38 7.10
CA GLU A 377 -9.09 16.46 8.55
C GLU A 377 -10.54 16.86 8.89
N ALA A 378 -11.23 16.01 9.64
CA ALA A 378 -12.61 16.25 10.05
C ALA A 378 -12.88 15.74 11.47
N GLY A 379 -13.91 16.32 12.10
CA GLY A 379 -14.48 15.76 13.31
C GLY A 379 -15.10 14.38 13.06
N GLU A 380 -15.19 13.58 14.12
CA GLU A 380 -15.73 12.22 14.06
C GLU A 380 -17.18 12.16 13.58
N PHE A 381 -18.04 13.07 14.06
CA PHE A 381 -19.49 13.01 13.83
C PHE A 381 -20.06 14.28 13.21
N GLY A 382 -21.20 14.11 12.52
CA GLY A 382 -22.12 15.19 12.15
C GLY A 382 -21.69 16.03 10.95
N SER A 383 -20.44 15.90 10.51
CA SER A 383 -19.89 16.63 9.36
C SER A 383 -19.81 15.79 8.08
N HIS A 384 -20.32 14.54 8.11
CA HIS A 384 -20.12 13.56 7.03
C HIS A 384 -18.62 13.45 6.66
N ALA A 385 -17.76 13.26 7.66
CA ALA A 385 -16.30 13.24 7.53
C ALA A 385 -15.74 14.37 6.63
N SER A 386 -16.29 15.58 6.76
CA SER A 386 -15.90 16.76 5.98
C SER A 386 -15.34 17.84 6.89
N GLY A 387 -14.31 18.53 6.41
CA GLY A 387 -13.61 19.54 7.18
C GLY A 387 -12.53 20.21 6.33
N MET A 388 -11.31 20.28 6.85
CA MET A 388 -10.19 20.94 6.21
C MET A 388 -9.41 19.96 5.31
N ILE A 389 -8.91 20.42 4.17
CA ILE A 389 -7.96 19.63 3.37
C ILE A 389 -6.55 19.83 3.91
N VAL A 390 -5.84 18.73 4.06
CA VAL A 390 -4.45 18.67 4.50
C VAL A 390 -3.60 17.90 3.49
N SER A 391 -2.29 18.10 3.56
CA SER A 391 -1.33 17.23 2.88
C SER A 391 -0.24 16.76 3.83
N VAL A 392 0.25 15.55 3.61
CA VAL A 392 1.29 14.89 4.40
C VAL A 392 2.34 14.34 3.42
N PHE A 393 3.59 14.76 3.56
CA PHE A 393 4.70 14.22 2.75
C PHE A 393 5.43 13.12 3.50
N ALA A 394 5.15 11.86 3.15
CA ALA A 394 5.63 10.65 3.82
C ALA A 394 6.04 9.56 2.81
N PRO A 395 7.08 9.79 1.97
CA PRO A 395 7.62 8.72 1.13
C PRO A 395 8.20 7.58 1.99
N PRO A 396 8.33 6.35 1.45
CA PRO A 396 8.84 5.20 2.21
C PRO A 396 10.18 5.47 2.90
N GLY A 397 10.32 5.02 4.14
CA GLY A 397 11.55 5.17 4.93
C GLY A 397 11.80 6.57 5.50
N THR A 398 10.87 7.52 5.31
CA THR A 398 10.95 8.83 5.99
C THR A 398 10.75 8.64 7.48
N ASN A 399 11.60 9.25 8.28
CA ASN A 399 11.44 9.27 9.73
C ASN A 399 10.19 10.07 10.13
N ALA A 400 9.40 9.57 11.08
CA ALA A 400 8.13 10.15 11.47
C ALA A 400 8.26 11.63 11.90
N GLU A 401 9.28 11.98 12.70
CA GLU A 401 9.54 13.37 13.13
C GLU A 401 9.84 14.34 11.97
N GLN A 402 10.25 13.81 10.81
CA GLN A 402 10.58 14.60 9.62
C GLN A 402 9.39 14.77 8.67
N VAL A 403 8.26 14.09 8.94
CA VAL A 403 7.07 14.18 8.11
C VAL A 403 6.45 15.58 8.24
N LEU A 404 6.25 16.22 7.10
CA LEU A 404 5.70 17.57 7.04
C LEU A 404 4.19 17.52 6.79
N ILE A 405 3.43 18.16 7.67
CA ILE A 405 1.98 18.35 7.55
C ILE A 405 1.70 19.79 7.14
N ASN A 406 0.91 19.97 6.07
CA ASN A 406 0.48 21.29 5.60
C ASN A 406 -1.04 21.39 5.53
N HIS A 407 -1.58 22.47 6.07
CA HIS A 407 -2.97 22.86 5.88
C HIS A 407 -3.16 23.44 4.47
N ILE A 408 -4.00 22.81 3.65
CA ILE A 408 -4.26 23.24 2.26
C ILE A 408 -5.41 24.22 2.20
N THR A 409 -6.51 23.95 2.90
CA THR A 409 -7.58 24.92 3.14
C THR A 409 -7.40 25.60 4.50
N HIS A 410 -8.09 26.72 4.73
CA HIS A 410 -7.92 27.50 5.95
C HIS A 410 -8.32 26.71 7.21
N PRO A 411 -7.59 26.81 8.35
CA PRO A 411 -7.90 26.10 9.60
C PRO A 411 -9.32 26.27 10.14
N GLU A 412 -9.94 27.41 9.88
CA GLU A 412 -11.35 27.66 10.24
C GLU A 412 -12.31 26.67 9.56
N THR A 413 -11.94 26.05 8.44
CA THR A 413 -12.76 25.03 7.74
C THR A 413 -12.71 23.64 8.38
N ARG A 414 -11.97 23.48 9.48
CA ARG A 414 -11.72 22.18 10.14
C ARG A 414 -12.98 21.55 10.74
N THR A 415 -13.89 22.37 11.26
CA THR A 415 -15.09 21.90 11.97
C THR A 415 -16.29 22.76 11.60
N PRO A 416 -17.51 22.20 11.64
CA PRO A 416 -18.70 23.00 11.44
C PRO A 416 -18.84 24.16 12.46
N ASP A 417 -19.28 25.32 11.98
CA ASP A 417 -19.54 26.53 12.75
C ASP A 417 -20.82 27.25 12.26
N SER A 418 -21.72 27.50 13.19
CA SER A 418 -22.96 28.26 12.99
C SER A 418 -22.76 29.78 12.89
N ASN A 419 -21.60 30.30 13.31
CA ASN A 419 -21.22 31.71 13.21
C ASN A 419 -19.78 31.86 12.66
N PRO A 420 -19.55 31.39 11.43
CA PRO A 420 -18.22 31.25 10.84
C PRO A 420 -17.53 32.59 10.61
N PRO A 421 -16.20 32.68 10.76
CA PRO A 421 -15.43 33.80 10.23
C PRO A 421 -15.38 33.75 8.68
N PRO A 422 -15.04 34.87 8.00
CA PRO A 422 -15.00 34.93 6.52
C PRO A 422 -14.11 33.88 5.84
N GLU A 423 -13.09 33.39 6.54
CA GLU A 423 -12.14 32.39 6.08
C GLU A 423 -12.73 30.96 6.06
N HIS A 424 -13.82 30.71 6.81
CA HIS A 424 -14.55 29.45 6.79
C HIS A 424 -15.42 29.39 5.52
N THR A 425 -14.84 28.87 4.45
CA THR A 425 -15.44 28.82 3.10
C THR A 425 -16.33 27.61 2.84
N GLY A 426 -16.73 26.89 3.91
CA GLY A 426 -17.51 25.64 3.87
C GLY A 426 -16.65 24.43 4.22
N LEU A 427 -17.20 23.23 4.04
CA LEU A 427 -16.55 21.97 4.42
C LEU A 427 -16.12 21.16 3.19
N TYR A 428 -14.96 20.51 3.29
CA TYR A 428 -14.28 19.82 2.20
C TYR A 428 -14.12 18.33 2.49
N ARG A 429 -14.14 17.53 1.43
CA ARG A 429 -14.04 16.06 1.49
C ARG A 429 -13.39 15.51 0.21
N ASN A 430 -12.85 14.29 0.28
CA ASN A 430 -12.38 13.49 -0.86
C ASN A 430 -11.49 14.31 -1.82
N PRO A 431 -10.34 14.83 -1.35
CA PRO A 431 -9.43 15.53 -2.23
C PRO A 431 -8.87 14.56 -3.29
N LEU A 432 -8.97 14.96 -4.56
CA LEU A 432 -8.42 14.25 -5.70
C LEU A 432 -7.34 15.13 -6.36
N PRO A 433 -6.06 14.91 -6.04
CA PRO A 433 -4.96 15.53 -6.78
C PRO A 433 -4.90 14.93 -8.20
N LEU A 434 -4.89 15.79 -9.22
CA LEU A 434 -4.90 15.40 -10.63
C LEU A 434 -3.49 15.39 -11.24
N SER A 435 -3.35 14.67 -12.35
CA SER A 435 -2.10 14.57 -13.14
C SER A 435 -1.52 15.91 -13.63
N ASN A 436 -2.28 17.01 -13.59
CA ASN A 436 -1.81 18.36 -13.93
C ASN A 436 -1.46 19.23 -12.71
N GLY A 437 -1.52 18.67 -11.49
CA GLY A 437 -1.24 19.36 -10.23
C GLY A 437 -2.39 20.16 -9.64
N GLN A 438 -3.57 20.20 -10.29
CA GLN A 438 -4.77 20.75 -9.67
C GLN A 438 -5.37 19.77 -8.66
N VAL A 439 -6.12 20.28 -7.69
CA VAL A 439 -6.84 19.44 -6.72
C VAL A 439 -8.33 19.68 -6.87
N LEU A 440 -9.08 18.60 -7.12
CA LEU A 440 -10.54 18.58 -7.10
C LEU A 440 -11.00 18.13 -5.71
N VAL A 441 -12.09 18.70 -5.21
CA VAL A 441 -12.66 18.37 -3.90
C VAL A 441 -14.17 18.20 -4.00
N MET A 442 -14.73 17.36 -3.13
CA MET A 442 -16.15 17.40 -2.79
C MET A 442 -16.36 18.50 -1.75
N HIS A 443 -17.24 19.46 -2.02
CA HIS A 443 -17.39 20.66 -1.19
C HIS A 443 -18.85 21.07 -1.01
N THR A 444 -19.22 21.39 0.23
CA THR A 444 -20.48 22.05 0.59
C THR A 444 -20.18 23.48 1.03
N SER A 445 -21.03 24.42 0.61
CA SER A 445 -20.92 25.83 1.05
C SER A 445 -21.51 26.08 2.43
N GLU A 446 -22.25 25.12 2.97
CA GLU A 446 -22.72 25.12 4.35
C GLU A 446 -21.52 25.10 5.31
N THR A 447 -21.63 25.86 6.39
CA THR A 447 -20.62 25.93 7.45
C THR A 447 -21.07 25.24 8.72
N ASP A 448 -22.36 25.10 8.98
CA ASP A 448 -22.89 24.43 10.18
C ASP A 448 -23.00 22.91 9.98
N TYR A 449 -23.45 22.18 11.01
CA TYR A 449 -23.78 20.77 10.92
C TYR A 449 -24.90 20.52 9.90
N ASP A 450 -24.90 19.35 9.25
CA ASP A 450 -25.97 18.99 8.32
C ASP A 450 -27.31 18.85 9.05
N GLN A 451 -28.37 19.33 8.43
CA GLN A 451 -29.72 19.30 8.98
C GLN A 451 -30.74 18.87 7.94
N ASN A 452 -31.76 18.14 8.37
CA ASN A 452 -32.96 17.95 7.55
C ASN A 452 -33.81 19.23 7.57
N ILE A 453 -33.55 20.16 6.66
CA ILE A 453 -34.33 21.38 6.44
C ILE A 453 -35.64 21.13 5.67
N GLY A 454 -35.96 19.88 5.37
CA GLY A 454 -37.20 19.42 4.74
C GLY A 454 -38.23 18.89 5.74
N THR A 455 -38.96 17.85 5.35
CA THR A 455 -39.85 17.09 6.23
C THR A 455 -39.40 15.63 6.31
N SER A 456 -39.98 14.81 7.19
CA SER A 456 -39.67 13.37 7.24
C SER A 456 -40.06 12.63 5.95
N SER A 457 -41.16 13.02 5.31
CA SER A 457 -41.60 12.48 4.02
C SER A 457 -40.88 13.09 2.81
N MET A 458 -40.26 14.26 2.97
CA MET A 458 -39.50 14.95 1.93
C MET A 458 -38.18 15.45 2.51
N PRO A 459 -37.24 14.53 2.82
CA PRO A 459 -35.99 14.91 3.45
C PRO A 459 -35.18 15.81 2.52
N LYS A 460 -34.56 16.84 3.10
CA LYS A 460 -33.69 17.76 2.39
C LYS A 460 -32.52 18.12 3.31
N SER A 461 -31.32 17.75 2.90
CA SER A 461 -30.09 18.14 3.58
C SER A 461 -29.77 19.63 3.36
N SER A 462 -29.12 20.27 4.34
CA SER A 462 -28.53 21.60 4.19
C SER A 462 -27.23 21.52 3.39
N TYR A 463 -26.54 20.38 3.40
CA TYR A 463 -25.32 20.16 2.63
C TYR A 463 -25.60 20.00 1.14
N ASP A 464 -24.80 20.70 0.33
CA ASP A 464 -24.98 20.82 -1.11
C ASP A 464 -23.79 20.29 -1.91
N TYR A 465 -23.21 19.16 -1.49
CA TYR A 465 -21.94 18.67 -2.04
C TYR A 465 -21.85 18.66 -3.57
N ARG A 466 -20.88 19.45 -4.07
CA ARG A 466 -20.48 19.55 -5.49
C ARG A 466 -18.99 19.28 -5.66
N LEU A 467 -18.60 18.85 -6.86
CA LEU A 467 -17.19 18.74 -7.23
C LEU A 467 -16.65 20.09 -7.72
N ARG A 468 -15.64 20.62 -7.02
CA ARG A 468 -15.05 21.94 -7.26
C ARG A 468 -13.53 21.87 -7.25
N PHE A 469 -12.88 22.69 -8.08
CA PHE A 469 -11.42 22.86 -8.01
C PHE A 469 -11.02 23.74 -6.84
N LEU A 470 -9.86 23.46 -6.25
CA LEU A 470 -9.21 24.40 -5.34
C LEU A 470 -8.53 25.54 -6.11
N ILE A 471 -8.76 26.77 -5.65
CA ILE A 471 -8.19 28.01 -6.19
C ILE A 471 -7.55 28.83 -5.07
N PRO A 472 -6.60 29.74 -5.39
CA PRO A 472 -5.95 30.59 -4.39
C PRO A 472 -6.93 31.37 -3.50
N HIS A 473 -6.62 31.41 -2.19
CA HIS A 473 -7.34 32.19 -1.19
C HIS A 473 -6.37 33.08 -0.38
N THR A 474 -6.71 33.44 0.85
CA THR A 474 -5.90 34.31 1.71
C THR A 474 -4.61 33.60 2.16
N GLY A 475 -3.49 34.33 2.12
CA GLY A 475 -2.18 33.78 2.50
C GLY A 475 -1.74 32.65 1.57
N VAL A 476 -1.41 31.49 2.16
CA VAL A 476 -0.99 30.27 1.46
C VAL A 476 -2.14 29.29 1.20
N TYR A 477 -3.35 29.59 1.70
CA TYR A 477 -4.48 28.67 1.66
C TYR A 477 -5.21 28.70 0.32
N LEU A 478 -5.89 27.60 0.03
CA LEU A 478 -6.80 27.46 -1.10
C LEU A 478 -8.26 27.39 -0.63
N LYS A 479 -9.20 27.60 -1.55
CA LYS A 479 -10.64 27.40 -1.34
C LYS A 479 -11.30 26.79 -2.57
N ALA A 480 -12.50 26.25 -2.42
CA ALA A 480 -13.29 25.76 -3.54
C ALA A 480 -13.73 26.89 -4.49
N ASP A 481 -13.63 26.66 -5.80
CA ASP A 481 -14.16 27.54 -6.84
C ASP A 481 -15.68 27.34 -6.99
N THR A 482 -16.44 28.12 -6.22
CA THR A 482 -17.91 28.05 -6.21
C THR A 482 -18.55 28.60 -7.49
N LEU A 483 -17.79 29.22 -8.39
CA LEU A 483 -18.29 29.73 -9.67
C LEU A 483 -18.22 28.68 -10.78
N ASN A 484 -17.34 27.69 -10.66
CA ASN A 484 -17.05 26.71 -11.70
C ASN A 484 -17.14 25.26 -11.18
N ASN A 485 -18.37 24.78 -10.90
CA ASN A 485 -18.61 23.37 -10.58
C ASN A 485 -18.27 22.47 -11.76
N LEU A 486 -17.68 21.29 -11.51
CA LEU A 486 -17.26 20.33 -12.55
C LEU A 486 -18.40 19.93 -13.51
N THR A 487 -19.60 19.75 -12.96
CA THR A 487 -20.83 19.33 -13.65
C THR A 487 -21.75 20.51 -14.03
N GLY A 488 -21.28 21.76 -13.90
CA GLY A 488 -22.08 22.95 -14.18
C GLY A 488 -23.33 23.05 -13.30
N ALA A 489 -24.52 22.92 -13.91
CA ALA A 489 -25.80 23.00 -13.21
C ALA A 489 -26.03 21.86 -12.19
N GLY A 490 -25.31 20.74 -12.33
CA GLY A 490 -25.45 19.56 -11.49
C GLY A 490 -26.49 18.56 -12.00
N ILE A 491 -26.62 17.45 -11.28
CA ILE A 491 -27.43 16.30 -11.70
C ILE A 491 -28.67 16.23 -10.82
N SER A 492 -29.85 16.38 -11.41
CA SER A 492 -31.13 16.33 -10.68
C SER A 492 -31.84 14.99 -10.87
N LYS A 493 -32.50 14.50 -9.81
CA LYS A 493 -33.34 13.30 -9.87
C LYS A 493 -34.57 13.45 -8.99
N THR A 494 -35.65 12.76 -9.35
CA THR A 494 -36.84 12.59 -8.52
C THR A 494 -37.01 11.12 -8.21
N VAL A 495 -36.99 10.76 -6.92
CA VAL A 495 -37.12 9.38 -6.44
C VAL A 495 -38.03 9.31 -5.21
N SER A 496 -38.71 8.18 -5.03
CA SER A 496 -39.53 7.89 -3.85
C SER A 496 -39.24 6.49 -3.34
N TRP A 497 -39.25 6.28 -2.02
CA TRP A 497 -38.98 4.97 -1.43
C TRP A 497 -39.70 4.79 -0.10
N TRP A 498 -39.90 3.54 0.30
CA TRP A 498 -40.40 3.24 1.65
C TRP A 498 -39.22 3.19 2.63
N SER A 499 -39.18 4.13 3.59
CA SER A 499 -38.73 3.74 4.94
C SER A 499 -39.85 2.87 5.49
N PRO A 500 -39.61 1.71 6.12
CA PRO A 500 -40.64 0.70 6.41
C PRO A 500 -41.98 1.27 6.89
N ASP A 501 -41.98 2.37 7.63
CA ASP A 501 -43.18 3.05 8.15
C ASP A 501 -43.75 4.18 7.27
N GLN A 502 -42.96 4.82 6.41
CA GLN A 502 -43.35 6.03 5.68
C GLN A 502 -42.77 6.09 4.25
N LEU A 503 -43.59 6.49 3.29
CA LEU A 503 -43.13 6.85 1.94
C LEU A 503 -42.36 8.16 1.99
N ARG A 504 -41.11 8.14 1.55
CA ARG A 504 -40.24 9.30 1.38
C ARG A 504 -40.12 9.65 -0.08
N THR A 505 -39.95 10.93 -0.39
CA THR A 505 -39.72 11.43 -1.74
C THR A 505 -38.65 12.50 -1.73
N TYR A 506 -37.68 12.37 -2.62
CA TYR A 506 -36.64 13.36 -2.86
C TYR A 506 -36.78 13.88 -4.31
N SER A 507 -36.65 15.19 -4.48
CA SER A 507 -36.61 15.83 -5.80
C SER A 507 -35.67 17.02 -5.76
N GLY A 508 -34.51 16.90 -6.40
CA GLY A 508 -33.47 17.94 -6.36
C GLY A 508 -32.13 17.48 -6.92
N LEU A 509 -31.10 18.27 -6.64
CA LEU A 509 -29.71 17.98 -6.99
C LEU A 509 -29.12 16.87 -6.12
N LEU A 510 -28.67 15.81 -6.77
CA LEU A 510 -27.89 14.77 -6.11
C LEU A 510 -26.55 15.33 -5.62
N TRP A 511 -26.04 14.78 -4.53
CA TRP A 511 -24.65 14.99 -4.13
C TRP A 511 -23.72 14.35 -5.17
N GLU A 512 -22.58 14.99 -5.41
CA GLU A 512 -21.51 14.48 -6.28
C GLU A 512 -20.35 14.02 -5.39
N THR A 513 -20.03 12.72 -5.44
CA THR A 513 -19.19 12.05 -4.44
C THR A 513 -18.13 11.16 -5.06
N PHE A 514 -17.06 10.86 -4.30
CA PHE A 514 -16.00 9.91 -4.65
C PHE A 514 -15.39 10.08 -6.06
N PRO A 515 -14.83 11.26 -6.40
CA PRO A 515 -14.22 11.47 -7.70
C PRO A 515 -12.90 10.70 -7.85
N VAL A 516 -12.64 10.14 -9.03
CA VAL A 516 -11.36 9.55 -9.44
C VAL A 516 -11.00 9.95 -10.87
N GLU A 517 -9.71 10.09 -11.16
CA GLU A 517 -9.20 10.42 -12.49
C GLU A 517 -9.05 9.15 -13.35
N VAL A 518 -9.69 9.11 -14.53
CA VAL A 518 -9.63 7.96 -15.44
C VAL A 518 -8.45 8.12 -16.39
N ARG A 519 -7.33 7.51 -16.04
CA ARG A 519 -6.12 7.50 -16.86
C ARG A 519 -5.32 6.21 -16.65
N PRO A 520 -4.47 5.84 -17.61
CA PRO A 520 -3.42 4.87 -17.34
C PRO A 520 -2.48 5.37 -16.22
N THR A 521 -2.20 4.49 -15.27
CA THR A 521 -1.24 4.68 -14.18
C THR A 521 -0.18 3.59 -14.28
N PRO A 522 1.12 3.93 -14.20
CA PRO A 522 2.15 2.91 -14.03
C PRO A 522 1.85 2.08 -12.79
N ARG A 523 1.92 0.74 -12.91
CA ARG A 523 1.94 -0.12 -11.73
C ARG A 523 3.19 0.19 -10.91
N PRO A 524 3.11 0.17 -9.57
CA PRO A 524 4.29 0.18 -8.72
C PRO A 524 5.32 -0.85 -9.18
N VAL A 525 6.57 -0.41 -9.30
CA VAL A 525 7.68 -1.23 -9.80
C VAL A 525 8.22 -2.22 -8.78
N ASN A 526 7.98 -1.94 -7.50
CA ASN A 526 8.32 -2.81 -6.37
C ASN A 526 7.03 -3.31 -5.73
N PRO A 527 6.39 -4.38 -6.23
CA PRO A 527 5.26 -4.98 -5.54
C PRO A 527 5.71 -5.44 -4.15
N THR A 528 4.90 -5.16 -3.13
CA THR A 528 5.23 -5.52 -1.74
C THR A 528 4.76 -6.92 -1.37
N ASN A 529 4.03 -7.59 -2.27
CA ASN A 529 3.55 -8.96 -2.10
C ASN A 529 4.74 -9.95 -2.07
N GLY A 530 4.90 -10.68 -0.97
CA GLY A 530 5.93 -11.71 -0.82
C GLY A 530 7.35 -11.19 -0.59
N VAL A 531 7.52 -9.92 -0.21
CA VAL A 531 8.82 -9.37 0.17
C VAL A 531 9.32 -10.04 1.45
N GLU A 532 10.62 -10.33 1.54
CA GLU A 532 11.20 -10.80 2.80
C GLU A 532 11.30 -9.64 3.80
N THR A 533 10.58 -9.77 4.91
CA THR A 533 10.44 -8.73 5.93
C THR A 533 11.33 -8.99 7.14
N VAL A 534 11.85 -10.21 7.32
CA VAL A 534 12.73 -10.53 8.44
C VAL A 534 14.09 -9.87 8.26
N PRO A 535 14.55 -9.00 9.17
CA PRO A 535 15.84 -8.34 9.01
C PRO A 535 17.02 -9.32 9.12
N THR A 536 18.18 -8.92 8.58
CA THR A 536 19.37 -9.78 8.47
C THR A 536 19.91 -10.28 9.82
N ILE A 537 19.72 -9.51 10.89
CA ILE A 537 20.09 -9.92 12.26
C ILE A 537 19.29 -11.18 12.64
N GLU A 538 17.98 -11.14 12.50
CA GLU A 538 17.10 -12.25 12.84
C GLU A 538 17.31 -13.44 11.89
N GLN A 539 17.48 -13.21 10.57
CA GLN A 539 17.83 -14.29 9.62
C GLN A 539 19.11 -15.05 10.04
N SER A 540 20.11 -14.33 10.57
CA SER A 540 21.34 -14.95 11.07
C SER A 540 21.11 -15.84 12.30
N LEU A 541 20.13 -15.51 13.14
CA LEU A 541 19.74 -16.31 14.30
C LEU A 541 19.00 -17.58 13.91
N PHE A 542 18.13 -17.54 12.89
CA PHE A 542 17.55 -18.74 12.28
C PHE A 542 18.63 -19.71 11.78
N THR A 543 19.59 -19.18 11.02
CA THR A 543 20.73 -19.95 10.53
C THR A 543 21.54 -20.54 11.69
N ALA A 544 21.85 -19.75 12.72
CA ALA A 544 22.59 -20.20 13.90
C ALA A 544 21.85 -21.27 14.71
N ALA A 545 20.52 -21.21 14.75
CA ALA A 545 19.67 -22.21 15.40
C ALA A 545 19.51 -23.49 14.57
N ASN A 546 19.99 -23.51 13.32
CA ASN A 546 19.74 -24.57 12.34
C ASN A 546 18.23 -24.77 12.08
N VAL A 547 17.52 -23.65 11.94
CA VAL A 547 16.12 -23.58 11.53
C VAL A 547 16.08 -22.84 10.21
N ASP A 548 15.55 -23.49 9.18
CA ASP A 548 15.34 -22.84 7.90
C ASP A 548 14.16 -21.86 8.00
N LEU A 549 14.40 -20.57 7.69
CA LEU A 549 13.39 -19.53 7.83
C LEU A 549 12.20 -19.75 6.89
N HIS A 550 12.45 -20.26 5.68
CA HIS A 550 11.43 -20.53 4.69
C HIS A 550 10.45 -21.59 5.18
N ASP A 551 10.99 -22.72 5.62
CA ASP A 551 10.19 -23.81 6.19
C ASP A 551 9.49 -23.39 7.48
N PHE A 552 10.12 -22.54 8.30
CA PHE A 552 9.47 -21.98 9.49
C PHE A 552 8.26 -21.09 9.13
N LYS A 553 8.39 -20.18 8.15
CA LYS A 553 7.27 -19.35 7.70
C LYS A 553 6.13 -20.20 7.12
N LYS A 554 6.44 -21.33 6.47
CA LYS A 554 5.41 -22.32 6.04
C LYS A 554 4.71 -22.99 7.21
N PHE A 555 5.48 -23.45 8.20
CA PHE A 555 4.92 -24.01 9.42
C PHE A 555 3.94 -23.03 10.08
N LEU A 556 4.32 -21.77 10.17
CA LEU A 556 3.45 -20.71 10.69
C LEU A 556 2.17 -20.53 9.86
N ARG A 557 2.26 -20.46 8.52
CA ARG A 557 1.10 -20.38 7.60
C ARG A 557 0.11 -21.53 7.79
N ARG A 558 0.60 -22.77 7.73
CA ARG A 558 -0.22 -23.99 7.84
C ARG A 558 -0.99 -24.08 9.15
N ASN A 559 -0.43 -23.48 10.21
CA ASN A 559 -1.01 -23.47 11.54
C ASN A 559 -1.81 -22.18 11.86
N ASN A 560 -1.95 -21.24 10.90
CA ASN A 560 -2.60 -19.95 11.09
C ASN A 560 -2.07 -19.19 12.33
N ILE A 561 -0.75 -19.17 12.48
CA ILE A 561 0.00 -18.47 13.52
C ILE A 561 1.09 -17.60 12.88
N SER A 562 1.67 -16.71 13.69
CA SER A 562 2.77 -15.82 13.32
C SER A 562 3.74 -15.69 14.50
N MET A 563 4.86 -15.01 14.29
CA MET A 563 5.84 -14.72 15.34
C MET A 563 6.08 -13.21 15.45
N LEU A 564 6.07 -12.70 16.67
CA LEU A 564 6.50 -11.35 17.02
C LEU A 564 7.86 -11.40 17.69
N VAL A 565 8.77 -10.50 17.32
CA VAL A 565 10.09 -10.36 17.93
C VAL A 565 10.32 -8.88 18.24
N THR A 566 10.68 -8.56 19.47
CA THR A 566 11.12 -7.22 19.87
C THR A 566 12.56 -7.30 20.37
N ARG A 567 13.45 -6.44 19.84
CA ARG A 567 14.88 -6.45 20.21
C ARG A 567 15.13 -5.93 21.62
N ASP A 568 14.48 -4.86 22.02
CA ASP A 568 14.56 -4.35 23.38
C ASP A 568 13.28 -3.60 23.80
N VAL A 569 12.53 -4.19 24.74
CA VAL A 569 11.30 -3.59 25.27
C VAL A 569 11.54 -2.49 26.29
N THR A 570 12.78 -2.27 26.77
CA THR A 570 13.09 -1.14 27.65
C THR A 570 13.36 0.15 26.89
N SER A 571 13.73 0.06 25.62
CA SER A 571 13.90 1.23 24.74
C SER A 571 12.55 1.81 24.34
N ARG A 572 12.38 3.14 24.30
CA ARG A 572 11.14 3.82 23.87
C ARG A 572 11.50 5.12 23.17
N ASP A 573 10.65 5.56 22.26
CA ASP A 573 10.79 6.86 21.58
C ASP A 573 10.93 8.01 22.60
N ASP A 574 11.78 8.99 22.29
CA ASP A 574 12.09 10.10 23.20
C ASP A 574 10.92 11.09 23.37
N ALA A 575 9.95 11.12 22.45
CA ALA A 575 8.73 11.89 22.60
C ALA A 575 7.63 11.16 23.41
N ASP A 576 7.81 9.85 23.71
CA ASP A 576 6.81 9.03 24.37
C ASP A 576 6.84 9.14 25.91
N GLU A 577 6.46 10.33 26.39
CA GLU A 577 6.46 10.71 27.79
C GLU A 577 5.09 10.54 28.48
N GLN A 578 4.13 9.88 27.84
CA GLN A 578 2.78 9.66 28.41
C GLN A 578 2.68 8.36 29.22
N GLN A 579 3.68 7.50 29.14
CA GLN A 579 3.78 6.25 29.90
C GLN A 579 5.21 6.09 30.44
N PRO A 580 5.45 5.23 31.46
CA PRO A 580 6.78 4.93 31.94
C PRO A 580 7.76 4.61 30.82
N PHE A 581 8.82 5.42 30.71
CA PHE A 581 9.90 5.22 29.76
C PHE A 581 11.24 4.88 30.43
N ASN A 582 11.40 5.10 31.73
CA ASN A 582 12.55 4.60 32.48
C ASN A 582 12.29 3.15 32.91
N LEU A 583 12.83 2.20 32.14
CA LEU A 583 12.52 0.77 32.27
C LEU A 583 13.76 -0.06 32.55
N LYS A 584 13.61 -1.05 33.43
CA LYS A 584 14.64 -2.03 33.80
C LYS A 584 14.11 -3.46 33.74
N VAL A 585 14.90 -4.38 33.20
CA VAL A 585 14.55 -5.80 33.19
C VAL A 585 14.73 -6.41 34.59
N TYR A 586 13.74 -7.17 35.03
CA TYR A 586 13.75 -7.88 36.32
C TYR A 586 14.93 -8.85 36.41
N ASP A 587 15.66 -8.81 37.53
CA ASP A 587 16.83 -9.66 37.80
C ASP A 587 17.97 -9.56 36.76
N SER A 588 18.01 -8.44 36.02
CA SER A 588 19.08 -8.10 35.08
C SER A 588 19.66 -6.70 35.40
N ALA A 589 20.85 -6.43 34.86
CA ALA A 589 21.43 -5.09 34.86
C ALA A 589 20.94 -4.24 33.67
N HIS A 590 20.24 -4.83 32.70
CA HIS A 590 19.75 -4.16 31.50
C HIS A 590 18.62 -3.18 31.81
N GLN A 591 18.77 -1.94 31.34
CA GLN A 591 17.83 -0.84 31.54
C GLN A 591 18.07 0.25 30.48
N THR A 592 17.01 0.98 30.15
CA THR A 592 17.08 2.21 29.34
C THR A 592 16.47 3.34 30.17
N VAL A 593 17.24 4.40 30.38
CA VAL A 593 16.90 5.48 31.33
C VAL A 593 17.29 6.82 30.71
N ASP A 594 16.38 7.79 30.77
CA ASP A 594 16.69 9.18 30.43
C ASP A 594 17.66 9.77 31.45
N VAL A 595 18.79 10.28 30.96
CA VAL A 595 19.83 10.90 31.77
C VAL A 595 19.39 12.25 32.37
N ALA A 596 18.42 12.92 31.75
CA ALA A 596 17.88 14.19 32.22
C ALA A 596 16.83 13.99 33.33
N THR A 597 16.02 12.93 33.25
CA THR A 597 14.96 12.61 34.21
C THR A 597 15.07 11.18 34.78
N PRO A 598 16.17 10.80 35.46
CA PRO A 598 16.45 9.40 35.82
C PRO A 598 15.61 8.84 36.98
N ASP A 599 14.80 9.67 37.64
CA ASP A 599 13.91 9.25 38.71
C ASP A 599 12.76 8.37 38.17
N SER A 600 12.00 7.71 39.04
CA SER A 600 10.90 6.79 38.66
C SER A 600 11.31 5.63 37.73
N LEU A 601 12.23 4.77 38.18
CA LEU A 601 12.62 3.55 37.44
C LEU A 601 11.65 2.39 37.66
N TYR A 602 11.04 1.88 36.59
CA TYR A 602 10.09 0.77 36.64
C TYR A 602 10.75 -0.55 36.23
N THR A 603 10.50 -1.60 37.03
CA THR A 603 11.01 -2.94 36.72
C THR A 603 9.95 -3.75 35.96
N VAL A 604 10.30 -4.24 34.78
CA VAL A 604 9.45 -5.08 33.92
C VAL A 604 9.99 -6.50 33.87
N LYS A 605 9.09 -7.50 33.93
CA LYS A 605 9.43 -8.93 33.90
C LYS A 605 8.75 -9.67 32.74
N TYR A 606 7.53 -9.28 32.40
CA TYR A 606 6.74 -9.96 31.40
C TYR A 606 6.24 -9.00 30.34
N MET A 607 6.12 -9.48 29.10
CA MET A 607 5.26 -8.90 28.07
C MET A 607 4.00 -9.76 28.01
N ARG A 608 2.84 -9.18 28.31
CA ARG A 608 1.55 -9.90 28.38
C ARG A 608 0.73 -9.60 27.15
N PHE A 609 0.48 -10.61 26.33
CA PHE A 609 -0.33 -10.49 25.13
C PHE A 609 -1.82 -10.68 25.44
N VAL A 610 -2.64 -9.86 24.79
CA VAL A 610 -4.10 -10.00 24.74
C VAL A 610 -4.55 -10.16 23.29
N GLN A 611 -5.67 -10.85 23.11
CA GLN A 611 -6.30 -11.11 21.83
C GLN A 611 -7.75 -10.64 21.85
N ALA A 612 -8.26 -10.13 20.73
CA ALA A 612 -9.63 -9.66 20.63
C ALA A 612 -10.59 -10.82 20.29
N ASP A 613 -11.44 -11.18 21.24
CA ASP A 613 -12.45 -12.22 21.08
C ASP A 613 -13.86 -11.63 20.99
N GLN A 614 -14.65 -12.08 20.02
CA GLN A 614 -16.04 -11.64 19.81
C GLN A 614 -17.00 -12.30 20.82
N LEU A 615 -16.95 -11.85 22.09
CA LEU A 615 -17.68 -12.46 23.21
C LEU A 615 -18.82 -11.61 23.75
N ARG A 616 -18.78 -10.28 23.60
CA ARG A 616 -19.73 -9.39 24.29
C ARG A 616 -21.02 -9.26 23.49
N GLY A 617 -22.14 -9.63 24.11
CA GLY A 617 -23.50 -9.53 23.58
C GLY A 617 -24.35 -8.48 24.32
N TRP A 618 -25.54 -8.22 23.78
CA TRP A 618 -26.50 -7.23 24.33
C TRP A 618 -27.96 -7.66 24.08
N GLY A 619 -28.93 -6.95 24.68
CA GLY A 619 -30.36 -7.29 24.64
C GLY A 619 -30.84 -8.24 25.75
N GLY A 620 -29.93 -8.65 26.63
CA GLY A 620 -30.17 -9.63 27.68
C GLY A 620 -29.99 -11.08 27.22
N GLN A 621 -29.79 -11.97 28.18
CA GLN A 621 -29.37 -13.37 27.94
C GLN A 621 -30.46 -14.26 27.32
N SER A 622 -31.73 -13.90 27.50
CA SER A 622 -32.88 -14.70 27.00
C SER A 622 -33.28 -14.31 25.58
N ASN A 623 -33.07 -13.06 25.18
CA ASN A 623 -33.46 -12.48 23.89
C ASN A 623 -32.29 -11.69 23.33
N THR A 624 -31.25 -12.40 22.91
CA THR A 624 -29.99 -11.78 22.47
C THR A 624 -30.17 -11.07 21.13
N HIS A 625 -29.55 -9.90 20.98
CA HIS A 625 -29.45 -9.26 19.68
C HIS A 625 -28.37 -9.94 18.80
N PRO A 626 -28.49 -9.85 17.46
CA PRO A 626 -27.47 -10.35 16.54
C PRO A 626 -26.12 -9.64 16.70
N GLY A 627 -25.05 -10.37 16.39
CA GLY A 627 -23.69 -9.85 16.44
C GLY A 627 -23.05 -9.90 17.83
N ARG A 628 -21.74 -9.72 17.87
CA ARG A 628 -20.95 -9.68 19.10
C ARG A 628 -19.84 -8.63 18.98
N ARG A 629 -19.49 -8.00 20.10
CA ARG A 629 -18.37 -7.05 20.20
C ARG A 629 -17.08 -7.78 20.57
N PRO A 630 -15.95 -7.45 19.93
CA PRO A 630 -14.64 -7.86 20.41
C PRO A 630 -14.41 -7.34 21.84
N ILE A 631 -13.83 -8.17 22.70
CA ILE A 631 -13.27 -7.74 23.99
C ILE A 631 -11.90 -8.39 24.16
N ALA A 632 -10.99 -7.70 24.83
CA ALA A 632 -9.67 -8.25 25.09
C ALA A 632 -9.74 -9.45 26.05
N GLN A 633 -9.10 -10.55 25.68
CA GLN A 633 -8.83 -11.70 26.54
C GLN A 633 -7.33 -11.91 26.58
N TYR A 634 -6.77 -12.38 27.70
CA TYR A 634 -5.38 -12.81 27.69
C TYR A 634 -5.18 -13.89 26.62
N LEU A 635 -4.01 -13.85 25.96
CA LEU A 635 -3.66 -14.79 24.90
C LEU A 635 -3.88 -16.23 25.40
N HIS A 636 -4.75 -16.95 24.68
CA HIS A 636 -5.13 -18.33 24.99
C HIS A 636 -5.29 -19.19 23.73
N ASP A 637 -4.85 -18.69 22.57
CA ASP A 637 -4.78 -19.49 21.36
C ASP A 637 -3.97 -20.77 21.60
N SER A 638 -4.59 -21.91 21.31
CA SER A 638 -4.07 -23.21 21.73
C SER A 638 -2.71 -23.56 21.11
N LEU A 639 -2.46 -23.18 19.85
CA LEU A 639 -1.18 -23.45 19.19
C LEU A 639 -0.11 -22.47 19.68
N SER A 640 -0.46 -21.19 19.77
CA SER A 640 0.43 -20.16 20.30
C SER A 640 0.92 -20.51 21.72
N THR A 641 0.02 -20.94 22.60
CA THR A 641 0.39 -21.32 23.98
C THR A 641 1.27 -22.57 24.06
N VAL A 642 1.20 -23.47 23.07
CA VAL A 642 2.02 -24.69 23.02
C VAL A 642 3.44 -24.41 22.55
N TYR A 643 3.60 -23.56 21.52
CA TYR A 643 4.91 -23.28 20.91
C TYR A 643 5.69 -22.16 21.59
N ASN A 644 5.04 -21.36 22.42
CA ASN A 644 5.73 -20.37 23.24
C ASN A 644 6.56 -21.01 24.36
N LEU A 645 7.64 -20.32 24.74
CA LEU A 645 8.44 -20.70 25.90
C LEU A 645 7.58 -20.75 27.17
N PRO A 646 7.79 -21.75 28.05
CA PRO A 646 7.13 -21.77 29.35
C PRO A 646 7.41 -20.50 30.17
N THR A 647 6.36 -19.85 30.66
CA THR A 647 6.46 -18.66 31.50
C THR A 647 6.17 -18.95 32.97
N THR A 648 6.75 -18.16 33.88
CA THR A 648 6.32 -18.12 35.30
C THR A 648 5.22 -17.10 35.56
N GLY A 649 4.83 -16.33 34.55
CA GLY A 649 3.77 -15.35 34.61
C GLY A 649 2.37 -15.98 34.46
N PRO A 650 1.31 -15.20 34.68
CA PRO A 650 -0.07 -15.59 34.41
C PRO A 650 -0.30 -15.81 32.91
N MET A 651 -1.52 -16.25 32.56
CA MET A 651 -1.94 -16.44 31.17
C MET A 651 -1.61 -15.21 30.31
N GLY A 652 -1.10 -15.49 29.10
CA GLY A 652 -0.66 -14.51 28.11
C GLY A 652 0.73 -13.91 28.33
N SER A 653 1.43 -14.22 29.43
CA SER A 653 2.78 -13.70 29.68
C SER A 653 3.86 -14.40 28.86
N GLN A 654 4.78 -13.63 28.31
CA GLN A 654 6.11 -14.06 27.86
C GLN A 654 7.18 -13.39 28.74
N ASN A 655 8.24 -14.11 29.07
CA ASN A 655 9.33 -13.55 29.86
C ASN A 655 10.14 -12.56 29.01
N ILE A 656 10.55 -11.44 29.60
CA ILE A 656 11.52 -10.53 28.99
C ILE A 656 12.91 -11.10 29.24
N SER A 657 13.69 -11.29 28.18
CA SER A 657 15.06 -11.81 28.28
C SER A 657 16.00 -10.82 28.95
N PRO A 658 17.14 -11.28 29.51
CA PRO A 658 18.09 -10.40 30.20
C PRO A 658 18.63 -9.21 29.39
N ASP A 659 18.57 -9.29 28.06
CA ASP A 659 18.94 -8.24 27.09
C ASP A 659 17.77 -7.32 26.69
N GLY A 660 16.62 -7.46 27.33
CA GLY A 660 15.41 -6.69 27.02
C GLY A 660 14.56 -7.27 25.89
N SER A 661 15.01 -8.32 25.19
CA SER A 661 14.28 -8.87 24.05
C SER A 661 13.07 -9.72 24.46
N VAL A 662 12.08 -9.81 23.56
CA VAL A 662 10.93 -10.73 23.66
C VAL A 662 10.69 -11.37 22.30
N ALA A 663 10.35 -12.65 22.28
CA ALA A 663 9.86 -13.34 21.09
C ALA A 663 8.67 -14.21 21.47
N ALA A 664 7.62 -14.21 20.64
CA ALA A 664 6.38 -14.91 20.92
C ALA A 664 5.70 -15.43 19.65
N ILE A 665 5.19 -16.65 19.69
CA ILE A 665 4.19 -17.15 18.74
C ILE A 665 2.82 -16.57 19.14
N VAL A 666 2.10 -16.04 18.17
CA VAL A 666 0.78 -15.42 18.36
C VAL A 666 -0.19 -15.87 17.26
N PRO A 667 -1.52 -15.79 17.48
CA PRO A 667 -2.48 -16.14 16.44
C PRO A 667 -2.44 -15.11 15.31
N ALA A 668 -2.42 -15.61 14.08
CA ALA A 668 -2.59 -14.76 12.90
C ALA A 668 -4.08 -14.47 12.62
N ASN A 669 -4.34 -13.49 11.77
CA ASN A 669 -5.69 -13.04 11.40
C ASN A 669 -6.55 -12.73 12.64
N ARG A 670 -5.94 -12.18 13.69
CA ARG A 670 -6.62 -11.78 14.93
C ARG A 670 -5.95 -10.52 15.47
N ALA A 671 -6.78 -9.64 16.03
CA ALA A 671 -6.30 -8.42 16.63
C ALA A 671 -5.65 -8.75 17.98
N LEU A 672 -4.50 -8.16 18.21
CA LEU A 672 -3.61 -8.35 19.33
C LEU A 672 -3.22 -6.99 19.89
N SER A 673 -2.98 -6.98 21.19
CA SER A 673 -2.34 -5.89 21.91
C SER A 673 -1.51 -6.51 23.03
N TRP A 674 -0.68 -5.72 23.70
CA TRP A 674 0.18 -6.21 24.78
C TRP A 674 0.47 -5.14 25.82
N GLN A 675 0.94 -5.59 26.97
CA GLN A 675 1.34 -4.74 28.08
C GLN A 675 2.60 -5.28 28.76
N LEU A 676 3.53 -4.39 29.08
CA LEU A 676 4.66 -4.71 29.94
C LEU A 676 4.17 -4.78 31.38
N ALA A 677 4.55 -5.83 32.10
CA ALA A 677 4.14 -6.05 33.47
C ALA A 677 5.32 -6.39 34.39
N ASP A 678 5.21 -5.99 35.65
CA ASP A 678 6.21 -6.25 36.68
C ASP A 678 6.14 -7.70 37.23
N SER A 679 6.97 -8.00 38.24
CA SER A 679 7.02 -9.35 38.83
C SER A 679 5.77 -9.77 39.61
N ILE A 680 4.87 -8.83 39.94
CA ILE A 680 3.58 -9.09 40.60
C ILE A 680 2.40 -8.99 39.61
N ASN A 681 2.69 -8.89 38.31
CA ASN A 681 1.74 -8.81 37.19
C ASN A 681 0.96 -7.49 37.09
N ARG A 682 1.44 -6.42 37.73
CA ARG A 682 0.91 -5.08 37.52
C ARG A 682 1.43 -4.56 36.18
N SER A 683 0.53 -4.08 35.33
CA SER A 683 0.89 -3.47 34.06
C SER A 683 1.57 -2.12 34.27
N ILE A 684 2.55 -1.80 33.42
CA ILE A 684 3.42 -0.64 33.51
C ILE A 684 3.31 0.22 32.25
N VAL A 685 3.39 -0.41 31.08
CA VAL A 685 3.27 0.22 29.75
C VAL A 685 2.30 -0.60 28.91
N HIS A 686 1.44 0.06 28.16
CA HIS A 686 0.40 -0.55 27.35
C HIS A 686 0.56 -0.16 25.89
N GLU A 687 0.57 -1.16 24.99
CA GLU A 687 0.31 -0.94 23.57
C GLU A 687 -1.19 -0.69 23.41
N ARG A 688 -1.52 0.56 23.08
CA ARG A 688 -2.90 1.04 23.09
C ARG A 688 -3.54 0.99 21.70
N LEU A 689 -2.93 0.33 20.74
CA LEU A 689 -3.48 0.08 19.42
C LEU A 689 -3.71 -1.41 19.22
N TRP A 690 -4.69 -1.74 18.38
CA TRP A 690 -4.89 -3.10 17.91
C TRP A 690 -4.01 -3.36 16.69
N LEU A 691 -3.15 -4.37 16.76
CA LEU A 691 -2.36 -4.85 15.63
C LEU A 691 -2.81 -6.26 15.25
N SER A 692 -2.69 -6.61 13.98
CA SER A 692 -2.90 -7.98 13.50
C SER A 692 -1.71 -8.39 12.66
N THR A 693 -1.42 -9.68 12.65
CA THR A 693 -0.43 -10.29 11.77
C THR A 693 -1.10 -11.27 10.83
N VAL A 694 -0.45 -11.57 9.71
CA VAL A 694 -0.91 -12.59 8.76
C VAL A 694 -0.22 -13.93 9.00
N PRO A 695 -0.81 -15.06 8.58
CA PRO A 695 -0.19 -16.37 8.74
C PRO A 695 1.17 -16.41 8.07
N GLY A 696 2.19 -16.95 8.74
CA GLY A 696 3.55 -16.99 8.20
C GLY A 696 4.43 -15.79 8.50
N GLU A 697 3.85 -14.72 9.04
CA GLU A 697 4.61 -13.52 9.33
C GLU A 697 5.57 -13.72 10.50
N VAL A 698 6.80 -13.24 10.32
CA VAL A 698 7.78 -13.05 11.39
C VAL A 698 8.02 -11.55 11.47
N ARG A 699 7.26 -10.88 12.33
CA ARG A 699 7.30 -9.42 12.51
C ARG A 699 8.38 -9.07 13.52
N VAL A 700 9.28 -8.17 13.13
CA VAL A 700 10.40 -7.74 13.99
C VAL A 700 10.29 -6.25 14.27
N CYS A 701 10.24 -5.90 15.55
CA CYS A 701 10.26 -4.54 16.04
C CYS A 701 11.59 -4.27 16.76
N THR A 702 12.15 -3.07 16.62
CA THR A 702 13.33 -2.67 17.41
C THR A 702 12.95 -2.47 18.87
N SER A 703 11.77 -1.88 19.11
CA SER A 703 11.19 -1.58 20.42
C SER A 703 9.68 -1.82 20.41
N CYS A 704 9.06 -1.84 21.59
CA CYS A 704 7.60 -1.85 21.77
C CYS A 704 6.88 -0.61 21.23
N HIS A 705 7.60 0.50 20.99
CA HIS A 705 7.09 1.66 20.26
C HIS A 705 8.09 1.99 19.14
N GLY A 706 7.58 2.36 17.97
CA GLY A 706 8.43 2.81 16.87
C GLY A 706 9.24 4.01 17.31
N GLU A 707 10.56 3.84 17.41
CA GLU A 707 11.47 4.93 17.68
C GLU A 707 11.68 5.70 16.37
N SER A 708 11.54 7.01 16.45
CA SER A 708 11.85 7.90 15.36
C SER A 708 13.37 8.05 15.24
N ASN A 709 13.97 9.12 15.74
CA ASN A 709 15.42 9.32 15.61
C ASN A 709 16.21 8.74 16.78
N LEU A 710 15.68 8.91 18.00
CA LEU A 710 16.35 8.57 19.24
C LEU A 710 15.37 7.91 20.20
N ASN A 711 15.91 7.10 21.09
CA ASN A 711 15.19 6.63 22.26
C ASN A 711 15.34 7.62 23.43
N GLN A 712 14.61 7.37 24.51
CA GLN A 712 14.62 8.18 25.73
C GLN A 712 16.02 8.39 26.36
N ALA A 713 17.01 7.54 26.06
CA ALA A 713 18.39 7.68 26.53
C ALA A 713 19.29 8.46 25.54
N GLY A 714 18.71 9.06 24.50
CA GLY A 714 19.42 9.75 23.43
C GLY A 714 20.26 8.83 22.56
N GLN A 715 19.89 7.55 22.45
CA GLN A 715 20.56 6.53 21.62
C GLN A 715 19.69 6.17 20.41
N PRO A 716 20.29 5.72 19.29
CA PRO A 716 19.51 5.18 18.18
C PRO A 716 18.82 3.86 18.54
N SER A 717 17.91 3.42 17.68
CA SER A 717 17.16 2.18 17.87
C SER A 717 18.02 0.93 18.13
N PRO A 718 17.53 -0.02 18.94
CA PRO A 718 18.21 -1.27 19.23
C PRO A 718 18.60 -2.08 18.00
N THR A 719 19.86 -2.52 17.98
CA THR A 719 20.45 -3.40 16.96
C THR A 719 21.03 -4.68 17.55
N ASN A 720 20.71 -4.98 18.82
CA ASN A 720 21.13 -6.21 19.47
C ASN A 720 20.46 -7.43 18.82
N PRO A 721 21.19 -8.54 18.63
CA PRO A 721 20.57 -9.82 18.30
C PRO A 721 19.68 -10.29 19.47
N PRO A 722 18.38 -10.49 19.27
CA PRO A 722 17.45 -10.81 20.36
C PRO A 722 17.70 -12.21 20.93
N LEU A 723 18.08 -12.28 22.20
CA LEU A 723 18.25 -13.55 22.93
C LEU A 723 16.95 -14.35 22.99
N ALA A 724 15.80 -13.68 23.19
CA ALA A 724 14.49 -14.32 23.25
C ALA A 724 14.15 -15.10 21.97
N LEU A 725 14.54 -14.60 20.79
CA LEU A 725 14.35 -15.31 19.52
C LEU A 725 15.20 -16.58 19.48
N THR A 726 16.47 -16.48 19.90
CA THR A 726 17.38 -17.63 19.95
C THR A 726 16.81 -18.74 20.86
N ASP A 727 16.29 -18.37 22.03
CA ASP A 727 15.69 -19.31 22.98
C ASP A 727 14.41 -19.95 22.41
N LEU A 728 13.55 -19.16 21.77
CA LEU A 728 12.31 -19.65 21.17
C LEU A 728 12.59 -20.62 20.01
N LEU A 729 13.53 -20.31 19.12
CA LEU A 729 13.90 -21.20 18.01
C LEU A 729 14.46 -22.54 18.53
N ASN A 730 15.31 -22.49 19.55
CA ASN A 730 15.85 -23.70 20.19
C ASN A 730 14.77 -24.54 20.89
N HIS A 731 13.71 -23.89 21.36
CA HIS A 731 12.55 -24.56 21.96
C HIS A 731 11.67 -25.23 20.90
N ILE A 732 11.29 -24.51 19.83
CA ILE A 732 10.32 -25.02 18.84
C ILE A 732 10.93 -26.11 17.95
N LYS A 733 12.23 -26.03 17.61
CA LYS A 733 12.86 -26.94 16.64
C LYS A 733 12.91 -28.41 17.04
N VAL A 734 12.57 -28.74 18.29
CA VAL A 734 12.55 -30.11 18.82
C VAL A 734 11.15 -30.65 19.06
N PHE A 735 10.09 -29.88 18.79
CA PHE A 735 8.72 -30.39 18.89
C PHE A 735 8.44 -31.41 17.79
N ASP A 736 7.85 -32.53 18.20
CA ASP A 736 7.32 -33.61 17.38
C ASP A 736 6.09 -34.10 18.16
N ARG A 737 4.94 -33.47 17.93
CA ARG A 737 3.73 -33.62 18.79
C ARG A 737 3.02 -34.94 18.59
N ASP A 738 3.09 -35.52 17.40
CA ASP A 738 2.52 -36.82 17.09
C ASP A 738 3.54 -37.97 17.15
N ASN A 739 4.82 -37.65 17.39
CA ASN A 739 5.93 -38.57 17.66
C ASN A 739 6.18 -39.50 16.45
N ASP A 740 6.14 -38.94 15.25
CA ASP A 740 6.35 -39.64 13.99
C ASP A 740 7.83 -39.66 13.54
N GLY A 741 8.68 -38.88 14.22
CA GLY A 741 10.11 -38.75 13.96
C GLY A 741 10.49 -37.55 13.07
N ILE A 742 9.52 -36.74 12.65
CA ILE A 742 9.69 -35.48 11.94
C ILE A 742 9.28 -34.36 12.89
N THR A 743 10.08 -33.30 12.99
CA THR A 743 9.71 -32.19 13.88
C THR A 743 8.62 -31.33 13.25
N ASP A 744 7.73 -30.78 14.07
CA ASP A 744 6.55 -30.01 13.67
C ASP A 744 6.85 -28.88 12.67
N ILE A 745 8.05 -28.26 12.72
CA ILE A 745 8.47 -27.21 11.77
C ILE A 745 8.53 -27.76 10.34
N TYR A 746 8.93 -29.01 10.18
CA TYR A 746 9.09 -29.68 8.89
C TYR A 746 7.92 -30.61 8.57
N ASP A 747 6.98 -30.79 9.49
CA ASP A 747 5.78 -31.60 9.32
C ASP A 747 4.57 -30.76 8.90
N ALA A 748 3.86 -31.21 7.86
CA ALA A 748 2.61 -30.58 7.43
C ALA A 748 1.41 -30.96 8.31
N TYR A 749 1.48 -32.10 8.98
CA TYR A 749 0.37 -32.63 9.76
C TYR A 749 0.81 -32.99 11.18
N PRO A 750 1.25 -32.01 12.00
CA PRO A 750 1.86 -32.21 13.33
C PRO A 750 0.89 -32.75 14.41
N THR A 751 -0.27 -33.25 13.99
CA THR A 751 -1.31 -33.84 14.83
C THR A 751 -1.89 -35.13 14.23
N ASP A 752 -1.44 -35.56 13.04
CA ASP A 752 -1.92 -36.74 12.33
C ASP A 752 -0.75 -37.60 11.84
N PRO A 753 -0.31 -38.59 12.65
CA PRO A 753 0.83 -39.44 12.33
C PRO A 753 0.52 -40.44 11.20
N SER A 754 -0.62 -40.32 10.52
CA SER A 754 -0.94 -41.08 9.32
C SER A 754 -0.68 -40.30 8.01
N ARG A 755 -0.28 -39.02 8.11
CA ARG A 755 -0.03 -38.13 6.97
C ARG A 755 1.37 -37.53 7.06
N HIS A 756 2.34 -38.14 6.36
CA HIS A 756 3.75 -37.79 6.54
C HIS A 756 4.33 -36.77 5.55
N ILE A 757 3.56 -36.25 4.58
CA ILE A 757 4.11 -35.29 3.61
C ILE A 757 3.09 -34.22 3.18
N ALA A 758 3.53 -32.97 3.22
CA ALA A 758 2.89 -31.74 2.72
C ALA A 758 2.72 -31.67 1.19
N GLU A 759 2.92 -32.77 0.44
CA GLU A 759 2.86 -32.75 -1.01
C GLU A 759 1.41 -32.51 -1.45
N PRO A 760 1.06 -31.39 -2.11
CA PRO A 760 -0.29 -31.17 -2.60
C PRO A 760 -0.82 -32.29 -3.49
N LEU A 761 0.09 -33.05 -4.10
CA LEU A 761 -0.21 -34.25 -4.83
C LEU A 761 0.95 -35.24 -4.70
N SER A 762 0.66 -36.48 -4.29
CA SER A 762 1.59 -37.61 -4.39
C SER A 762 0.81 -38.83 -4.87
N GLU A 763 0.98 -39.21 -6.14
CA GLU A 763 0.20 -40.24 -6.81
C GLU A 763 1.12 -41.36 -7.34
N GLU A 764 0.87 -42.57 -6.85
CA GLU A 764 1.51 -43.82 -7.26
C GLU A 764 0.47 -44.81 -7.85
N PHE A 765 -0.72 -44.30 -8.23
CA PHE A 765 -1.88 -44.98 -8.79
C PHE A 765 -2.33 -46.25 -8.05
N LEU A 766 -2.08 -46.35 -6.74
CA LEU A 766 -2.46 -47.52 -5.93
C LEU A 766 -3.97 -47.79 -5.92
N ALA A 767 -4.78 -46.73 -6.03
CA ALA A 767 -6.24 -46.80 -6.15
C ALA A 767 -6.72 -46.75 -7.62
N GLY A 768 -5.82 -46.91 -8.59
CA GLY A 768 -6.10 -46.68 -10.00
C GLY A 768 -6.34 -45.21 -10.33
N LEU A 769 -7.27 -44.92 -11.26
CA LEU A 769 -7.55 -43.55 -11.72
C LEU A 769 -8.74 -42.88 -11.00
N VAL A 770 -9.19 -43.41 -9.86
CA VAL A 770 -10.43 -42.96 -9.17
C VAL A 770 -10.38 -41.49 -8.75
N ASN A 771 -9.19 -40.99 -8.40
CA ASN A 771 -8.99 -39.60 -7.97
C ASN A 771 -8.75 -38.62 -9.13
N TRP A 772 -8.77 -39.11 -10.36
CA TRP A 772 -8.51 -38.35 -11.58
C TRP A 772 -9.76 -38.27 -12.44
N ILE A 773 -9.93 -37.13 -13.11
CA ILE A 773 -10.93 -36.99 -14.15
C ILE A 773 -10.31 -37.53 -15.43
N ASN A 774 -10.77 -38.70 -15.88
CA ASN A 774 -10.37 -39.31 -17.14
C ASN A 774 -11.34 -38.89 -18.25
N GLU A 775 -10.86 -38.09 -19.19
CA GLU A 775 -11.64 -37.49 -20.25
C GLU A 775 -11.19 -38.04 -21.61
N ASN A 776 -12.12 -38.64 -22.35
CA ASN A 776 -11.95 -39.08 -23.75
C ASN A 776 -12.94 -38.28 -24.64
N PRO A 777 -12.53 -37.10 -25.14
CA PRO A 777 -13.40 -36.20 -25.90
C PRO A 777 -13.88 -36.76 -27.24
N ASN A 778 -13.09 -37.63 -27.86
CA ASN A 778 -13.35 -38.26 -29.16
C ASN A 778 -14.20 -39.53 -29.05
N SER A 779 -14.50 -40.00 -27.83
CA SER A 779 -15.26 -41.21 -27.53
C SER A 779 -14.79 -42.46 -28.29
N ASP A 780 -13.47 -42.59 -28.50
CA ASP A 780 -12.89 -43.77 -29.13
C ASP A 780 -12.61 -44.89 -28.11
N ALA A 781 -11.96 -45.98 -28.55
CA ALA A 781 -11.65 -47.12 -27.68
C ALA A 781 -10.35 -46.94 -26.86
N VAL A 782 -9.65 -45.80 -27.02
CA VAL A 782 -8.35 -45.54 -26.36
C VAL A 782 -8.58 -44.50 -25.29
N SER A 783 -8.23 -44.81 -24.05
CA SER A 783 -8.32 -43.85 -22.95
C SER A 783 -7.29 -44.23 -21.90
N TRP A 784 -7.02 -43.34 -20.96
CA TRP A 784 -6.17 -43.66 -19.81
C TRP A 784 -6.77 -44.80 -19.00
N GLN A 785 -5.93 -45.75 -18.62
CA GLN A 785 -6.31 -46.91 -17.80
C GLN A 785 -5.25 -47.16 -16.75
N ALA A 786 -5.66 -47.65 -15.57
CA ALA A 786 -4.71 -48.14 -14.58
C ALA A 786 -4.18 -49.52 -15.01
N GLN A 787 -2.86 -49.66 -15.09
CA GLN A 787 -2.18 -50.92 -15.37
C GLN A 787 -1.43 -51.37 -14.13
N SER A 788 -1.79 -52.54 -13.58
CA SER A 788 -1.10 -53.13 -12.43
C SER A 788 0.07 -54.03 -12.86
N ALA A 789 0.97 -54.29 -11.90
CA ALA A 789 2.16 -55.14 -12.05
C ALA A 789 3.13 -54.68 -13.15
N VAL A 790 3.27 -53.36 -13.34
CA VAL A 790 4.28 -52.78 -14.23
C VAL A 790 5.65 -52.82 -13.53
N PRO A 791 6.70 -53.40 -14.15
CA PRO A 791 8.04 -53.41 -13.58
C PRO A 791 8.51 -52.01 -13.17
N CYS A 792 8.94 -51.88 -11.91
CA CYS A 792 9.39 -50.63 -11.28
C CYS A 792 8.36 -49.51 -11.12
N GLY A 793 7.14 -49.66 -11.66
CA GLY A 793 6.04 -48.70 -11.51
C GLY A 793 4.83 -49.23 -10.74
N GLY A 794 4.82 -50.50 -10.34
CA GLY A 794 3.71 -51.06 -9.56
C GLY A 794 2.37 -50.98 -10.29
N THR A 795 1.49 -50.06 -9.88
CA THR A 795 0.30 -49.66 -10.63
C THR A 795 0.58 -48.31 -11.26
N SER A 796 0.36 -48.16 -12.57
CA SER A 796 0.67 -46.91 -13.29
C SER A 796 -0.48 -46.52 -14.22
N ALA A 797 -0.61 -45.24 -14.56
CA ALA A 797 -1.52 -44.81 -15.61
C ALA A 797 -0.92 -45.14 -16.98
N ALA A 798 -1.69 -45.76 -17.86
CA ALA A 798 -1.24 -46.16 -19.19
C ALA A 798 -2.29 -45.84 -20.25
N ILE A 799 -1.84 -45.47 -21.45
CA ILE A 799 -2.69 -45.28 -22.60
C ILE A 799 -2.13 -46.03 -23.80
N ASN A 800 -3.01 -46.69 -24.56
CA ASN A 800 -2.61 -47.57 -25.66
C ASN A 800 -2.79 -46.92 -27.04
N ASN A 801 -1.82 -46.10 -27.43
CA ASN A 801 -1.85 -45.41 -28.74
C ASN A 801 -1.73 -46.35 -29.95
N GLN A 802 -1.33 -47.62 -29.74
CA GLN A 802 -1.26 -48.62 -30.80
C GLN A 802 -2.64 -49.19 -31.15
N ALA A 803 -3.64 -49.07 -30.27
CA ALA A 803 -4.95 -49.68 -30.44
C ALA A 803 -5.92 -48.75 -31.19
N ALA A 804 -6.09 -48.95 -32.51
CA ALA A 804 -7.16 -48.33 -33.30
C ALA A 804 -7.31 -46.79 -33.16
N ASN A 805 -6.25 -46.08 -32.76
CA ASN A 805 -6.28 -44.64 -32.54
C ASN A 805 -6.00 -43.84 -33.83
N VAL A 806 -6.60 -42.66 -33.98
CA VAL A 806 -6.40 -41.79 -35.15
C VAL A 806 -5.33 -40.75 -34.85
N PRO A 807 -4.28 -40.58 -35.69
CA PRO A 807 -3.28 -39.54 -35.46
C PRO A 807 -3.89 -38.14 -35.25
N GLY A 808 -3.53 -37.47 -34.17
CA GLY A 808 -3.99 -36.14 -33.78
C GLY A 808 -5.17 -36.11 -32.80
N THR A 809 -5.80 -37.25 -32.47
CA THR A 809 -6.75 -37.33 -31.34
C THR A 809 -6.01 -37.24 -30.01
N PHE A 810 -6.75 -36.89 -28.96
CA PHE A 810 -6.18 -36.71 -27.63
C PHE A 810 -7.10 -37.17 -26.52
N ASP A 811 -6.48 -37.60 -25.42
CA ASP A 811 -7.13 -38.07 -24.19
C ASP A 811 -6.46 -37.41 -22.98
N ARG A 812 -7.24 -37.09 -21.96
CA ARG A 812 -6.78 -36.28 -20.83
C ARG A 812 -6.98 -36.99 -19.50
N LEU A 813 -6.00 -36.86 -18.63
CA LEU A 813 -6.07 -37.22 -17.22
C LEU A 813 -5.88 -35.95 -16.38
N ARG A 814 -6.88 -35.56 -15.61
CA ARG A 814 -6.95 -34.22 -14.98
C ARG A 814 -7.12 -34.28 -13.46
N ARG A 815 -6.51 -33.35 -12.74
CA ARG A 815 -6.57 -33.25 -11.27
C ARG A 815 -6.36 -31.80 -10.80
N PHE A 816 -7.24 -31.34 -9.89
CA PHE A 816 -7.04 -30.09 -9.15
C PHE A 816 -6.01 -30.29 -8.04
N VAL A 817 -5.11 -29.33 -7.90
CA VAL A 817 -4.03 -29.29 -6.91
C VAL A 817 -3.98 -27.89 -6.30
N ASP A 818 -4.02 -27.83 -4.97
CA ASP A 818 -3.95 -26.61 -4.16
C ASP A 818 -2.47 -26.31 -3.83
N LEU A 819 -1.97 -25.14 -4.23
CA LEU A 819 -0.58 -24.72 -4.03
C LEU A 819 -0.44 -23.58 -3.01
N ASP A 820 -1.45 -23.33 -2.19
CA ASP A 820 -1.55 -22.13 -1.33
C ASP A 820 -0.43 -22.05 -0.27
N ASN A 821 0.12 -23.20 0.12
CA ASN A 821 1.17 -23.32 1.15
C ASN A 821 2.56 -23.61 0.58
N LEU A 822 2.75 -23.47 -0.72
CA LEU A 822 4.04 -23.63 -1.39
C LEU A 822 4.46 -22.32 -2.03
N ASP A 823 5.76 -22.04 -2.04
CA ASP A 823 6.31 -20.81 -2.61
C ASP A 823 7.14 -21.13 -3.86
N ASP A 824 7.92 -22.20 -3.79
CA ASP A 824 8.75 -22.71 -4.87
C ASP A 824 8.23 -24.08 -5.31
N VAL A 825 7.34 -24.14 -6.29
CA VAL A 825 6.60 -25.36 -6.63
C VAL A 825 7.28 -26.12 -7.77
N LYS A 826 7.36 -27.44 -7.68
CA LYS A 826 7.61 -28.34 -8.82
C LYS A 826 6.55 -29.40 -8.96
N LEU A 827 6.30 -29.76 -10.22
CA LEU A 827 5.68 -31.01 -10.62
C LEU A 827 6.77 -31.97 -11.09
N SER A 828 6.80 -33.18 -10.55
CA SER A 828 7.61 -34.28 -11.06
C SER A 828 6.75 -35.49 -11.39
N PHE A 829 7.12 -36.24 -12.41
CA PHE A 829 6.43 -37.48 -12.78
C PHE A 829 7.38 -38.40 -13.53
N LYS A 830 7.19 -39.71 -13.42
CA LYS A 830 7.91 -40.68 -14.26
C LYS A 830 7.13 -40.94 -15.53
N VAL A 831 7.85 -41.02 -16.64
CA VAL A 831 7.32 -41.42 -17.95
C VAL A 831 8.09 -42.62 -18.48
N ALA A 832 7.38 -43.56 -19.10
CA ALA A 832 7.99 -44.60 -19.91
C ALA A 832 7.26 -44.72 -21.25
N TYR A 833 8.03 -44.67 -22.33
CA TYR A 833 7.51 -44.67 -23.69
C TYR A 833 8.51 -45.25 -24.69
N ALA A 834 8.01 -46.06 -25.64
CA ALA A 834 8.75 -46.49 -26.82
C ALA A 834 7.99 -46.04 -28.06
N ARG A 835 8.68 -45.54 -29.08
CA ARG A 835 8.01 -45.27 -30.37
C ARG A 835 7.67 -46.58 -31.07
N TYR A 836 6.69 -46.55 -31.96
CA TYR A 836 6.51 -47.65 -32.90
C TYR A 836 7.65 -47.66 -33.93
N ASP A 837 7.94 -46.49 -34.50
CA ASP A 837 9.10 -46.20 -35.36
C ASP A 837 9.38 -44.68 -35.40
N ALA A 838 10.31 -44.25 -36.25
CA ALA A 838 10.69 -42.84 -36.38
C ALA A 838 9.60 -41.91 -36.92
N VAL A 839 8.53 -42.42 -37.54
CA VAL A 839 7.43 -41.63 -38.14
C VAL A 839 6.08 -41.82 -37.43
N LYS A 840 5.93 -42.90 -36.65
CA LYS A 840 4.75 -43.18 -35.84
C LYS A 840 5.11 -43.11 -34.36
N PHE A 841 4.85 -41.94 -33.79
CA PHE A 841 5.17 -41.61 -32.43
C PHE A 841 4.12 -40.67 -31.85
N ASP A 842 3.99 -40.70 -30.54
CA ASP A 842 3.00 -39.96 -29.78
C ASP A 842 3.65 -38.73 -29.13
N ARG A 843 2.80 -37.91 -28.52
CA ARG A 843 3.17 -36.68 -27.84
C ARG A 843 2.48 -36.64 -26.48
N LEU A 844 3.19 -36.17 -25.47
CA LEU A 844 2.65 -35.91 -24.14
C LEU A 844 2.77 -34.41 -23.88
N ARG A 845 1.66 -33.81 -23.47
CA ARG A 845 1.61 -32.45 -22.94
C ARG A 845 1.15 -32.48 -21.49
N VAL A 846 1.65 -31.54 -20.70
CA VAL A 846 1.05 -31.20 -19.42
C VAL A 846 0.62 -29.76 -19.47
N HIS A 847 -0.62 -29.51 -19.05
CA HIS A 847 -1.17 -28.17 -18.92
C HIS A 847 -1.35 -27.82 -17.45
N ALA A 848 -1.18 -26.55 -17.12
CA ALA A 848 -1.71 -25.94 -15.92
C ALA A 848 -2.89 -25.05 -16.32
N LEU A 849 -4.10 -25.46 -15.94
CA LEU A 849 -5.30 -24.68 -16.15
C LEU A 849 -5.61 -23.89 -14.89
N THR A 850 -5.79 -22.59 -15.03
CA THR A 850 -6.27 -21.71 -13.98
C THR A 850 -7.79 -21.61 -14.03
N CYS A 851 -8.41 -21.30 -12.90
CA CYS A 851 -9.85 -21.36 -12.76
C CYS A 851 -10.60 -20.26 -13.55
N ASP A 852 -9.90 -19.19 -13.96
CA ASP A 852 -10.38 -18.16 -14.87
C ASP A 852 -10.31 -18.55 -16.36
N GLY A 853 -9.95 -19.80 -16.66
CA GLY A 853 -9.87 -20.34 -18.01
C GLY A 853 -8.53 -20.09 -18.71
N GLY A 854 -7.50 -19.63 -17.97
CA GLY A 854 -6.13 -19.70 -18.45
C GLY A 854 -5.71 -21.16 -18.67
N ASP A 855 -5.06 -21.42 -19.81
CA ASP A 855 -4.57 -22.74 -20.20
C ASP A 855 -3.14 -22.57 -20.71
N GLU A 856 -2.17 -23.00 -19.91
CA GLU A 856 -0.75 -22.93 -20.24
C GLU A 856 -0.15 -24.32 -20.40
N ILE A 857 0.54 -24.55 -21.52
CA ILE A 857 1.30 -25.78 -21.75
C ILE A 857 2.65 -25.65 -21.04
N ILE A 858 2.77 -26.32 -19.89
CA ILE A 858 3.95 -26.29 -19.02
C ILE A 858 4.95 -27.42 -19.33
N TYR A 859 4.53 -28.41 -20.13
CA TYR A 859 5.39 -29.48 -20.64
C TYR A 859 4.90 -29.95 -22.01
N ASP A 860 5.82 -30.16 -22.94
CA ASP A 860 5.49 -30.66 -24.28
C ASP A 860 6.67 -31.44 -24.90
N LYS A 861 6.53 -32.77 -25.01
CA LYS A 861 7.53 -33.62 -25.70
C LYS A 861 6.86 -34.63 -26.62
N SER A 862 7.55 -34.98 -27.70
CA SER A 862 7.09 -36.00 -28.67
C SER A 862 8.25 -36.82 -29.22
N GLY A 863 7.94 -37.92 -29.89
CA GLY A 863 8.94 -38.64 -30.67
C GLY A 863 10.15 -39.08 -29.85
N SER A 864 11.36 -38.82 -30.37
CA SER A 864 12.61 -39.20 -29.69
C SER A 864 12.85 -38.46 -28.39
N GLU A 865 12.29 -37.27 -28.21
CA GLU A 865 12.43 -36.51 -26.96
C GLU A 865 11.56 -37.09 -25.83
N LEU A 866 10.44 -37.70 -26.20
CA LEU A 866 9.56 -38.41 -25.26
C LEU A 866 10.03 -39.85 -24.98
N ALA A 867 10.60 -40.51 -25.98
CA ALA A 867 11.01 -41.91 -25.90
C ALA A 867 12.06 -42.18 -24.79
N THR A 868 11.81 -43.22 -24.01
CA THR A 868 12.70 -43.72 -22.95
C THR A 868 13.23 -45.13 -23.25
N ALA A 869 12.74 -45.76 -24.31
CA ALA A 869 13.17 -47.05 -24.79
C ALA A 869 13.33 -47.06 -26.33
N PRO A 870 14.10 -48.00 -26.91
CA PRO A 870 14.24 -48.14 -28.35
C PRO A 870 12.89 -48.40 -29.06
N ASP A 871 12.82 -48.01 -30.33
CA ASP A 871 11.65 -48.24 -31.19
C ASP A 871 11.30 -49.73 -31.26
N GLN A 872 10.01 -50.06 -31.18
CA GLN A 872 9.52 -51.43 -31.31
C GLN A 872 8.07 -51.50 -31.80
N THR A 873 7.79 -52.54 -32.59
CA THR A 873 6.45 -52.77 -33.16
C THR A 873 5.57 -53.64 -32.25
N ALA A 874 6.15 -54.32 -31.26
CA ALA A 874 5.41 -55.04 -30.24
C ALA A 874 4.79 -54.04 -29.24
N LEU A 875 3.69 -54.45 -28.61
CA LEU A 875 3.00 -53.61 -27.64
C LEU A 875 3.91 -53.38 -26.39
N PHE A 876 4.39 -52.16 -26.20
CA PHE A 876 5.41 -51.83 -25.20
C PHE A 876 4.89 -51.95 -23.77
N THR A 877 5.62 -52.65 -22.90
CA THR A 877 5.56 -52.52 -21.44
C THR A 877 7.00 -52.31 -20.96
N PRO A 878 7.28 -51.39 -20.02
CA PRO A 878 8.61 -51.23 -19.45
C PRO A 878 9.13 -52.56 -18.88
N ALA A 879 10.32 -52.97 -19.28
CA ALA A 879 10.94 -54.23 -18.86
C ALA A 879 11.69 -54.10 -17.52
N ASP A 880 12.28 -52.93 -17.28
CA ASP A 880 13.04 -52.61 -16.07
C ASP A 880 13.07 -51.10 -15.81
N CYS A 881 13.69 -50.70 -14.69
CA CYS A 881 13.66 -49.33 -14.21
C CYS A 881 14.41 -48.35 -15.12
N ASN A 882 15.32 -48.80 -15.99
CA ASN A 882 16.09 -47.90 -16.87
C ASN A 882 15.25 -47.37 -18.04
N GLN A 883 14.08 -47.96 -18.29
CA GLN A 883 13.13 -47.50 -19.30
C GLN A 883 12.14 -46.47 -18.74
N TRP A 884 12.26 -46.11 -17.46
CA TRP A 884 11.55 -44.99 -16.86
C TRP A 884 12.48 -43.78 -16.77
N ARG A 885 11.92 -42.60 -17.04
CA ARG A 885 12.61 -41.33 -16.89
C ARG A 885 11.76 -40.39 -16.04
N THR A 886 12.36 -39.78 -15.03
CA THR A 886 11.70 -38.72 -14.28
C THR A 886 11.73 -37.43 -15.11
N GLU A 887 10.55 -36.84 -15.28
CA GLU A 887 10.33 -35.49 -15.76
C GLU A 887 10.14 -34.55 -14.58
N CYS A 888 10.48 -33.30 -14.80
CA CYS A 888 10.19 -32.26 -13.84
C CYS A 888 9.85 -30.93 -14.54
N VAL A 889 8.85 -30.23 -13.99
CA VAL A 889 8.33 -28.94 -14.43
C VAL A 889 8.27 -27.98 -13.25
N ASN A 890 8.74 -26.75 -13.42
CA ASN A 890 8.61 -25.70 -12.41
C ASN A 890 7.18 -25.12 -12.46
N LEU A 891 6.51 -25.07 -11.31
CA LEU A 891 5.16 -24.54 -11.13
C LEU A 891 5.14 -23.30 -10.21
N THR A 892 6.29 -22.72 -9.86
CA THR A 892 6.40 -21.55 -8.96
C THR A 892 5.51 -20.38 -9.40
N ALA A 893 5.26 -20.20 -10.71
CA ALA A 893 4.33 -19.17 -11.21
C ALA A 893 2.86 -19.34 -10.73
N TYR A 894 2.54 -20.52 -10.22
CA TYR A 894 1.24 -20.89 -9.66
C TYR A 894 1.28 -21.11 -8.15
N ALA A 895 2.40 -20.82 -7.47
CA ALA A 895 2.46 -20.77 -6.01
C ALA A 895 1.35 -19.87 -5.45
N GLY A 896 0.71 -20.28 -4.36
CA GLY A 896 -0.41 -19.50 -3.80
C GLY A 896 -1.74 -19.65 -4.55
N LYS A 897 -1.87 -20.64 -5.45
CA LYS A 897 -3.09 -20.83 -6.27
C LYS A 897 -3.52 -22.29 -6.30
N THR A 898 -4.82 -22.51 -6.53
CA THR A 898 -5.31 -23.78 -7.04
C THR A 898 -5.18 -23.86 -8.56
N VAL A 899 -4.57 -24.92 -9.07
CA VAL A 899 -4.46 -25.21 -10.52
C VAL A 899 -5.00 -26.58 -10.85
N GLU A 900 -5.55 -26.73 -12.05
CA GLU A 900 -5.85 -28.04 -12.62
C GLU A 900 -4.68 -28.51 -13.49
N LEU A 901 -4.03 -29.59 -13.07
CA LEU A 901 -3.01 -30.26 -13.87
C LEU A 901 -3.68 -31.23 -14.85
N VAL A 902 -3.33 -31.11 -16.13
CA VAL A 902 -3.89 -31.93 -17.21
C VAL A 902 -2.78 -32.64 -17.97
N PHE A 903 -2.70 -33.96 -17.86
CA PHE A 903 -1.85 -34.80 -18.69
C PHE A 903 -2.60 -35.16 -19.98
N GLU A 904 -2.22 -34.54 -21.09
CA GLU A 904 -2.80 -34.74 -22.42
C GLU A 904 -1.90 -35.65 -23.26
N ASN A 905 -2.39 -36.83 -23.60
CA ASN A 905 -1.77 -37.69 -24.61
C ASN A 905 -2.33 -37.31 -25.97
N VAL A 906 -1.47 -37.05 -26.95
CA VAL A 906 -1.84 -36.84 -28.35
C VAL A 906 -1.30 -37.99 -29.18
N SER A 907 -2.21 -38.73 -29.81
CA SER A 907 -1.85 -39.93 -30.56
C SER A 907 -1.15 -39.61 -31.88
N GLY A 908 -0.11 -40.37 -32.21
CA GLY A 908 0.46 -40.43 -33.56
C GLY A 908 0.63 -41.87 -34.04
N TRP A 909 -0.22 -42.76 -33.53
CA TRP A 909 -0.17 -44.21 -33.78
C TRP A 909 1.14 -44.87 -33.30
N GLY A 910 1.73 -44.36 -32.21
CA GLY A 910 2.94 -44.93 -31.65
C GLY A 910 2.66 -46.18 -30.82
N ASN A 911 3.03 -46.15 -29.55
CA ASN A 911 2.96 -47.32 -28.66
C ASN A 911 2.34 -46.94 -27.30
N ARG A 912 2.29 -47.87 -26.35
CA ARG A 912 1.81 -47.55 -25.00
C ARG A 912 2.69 -46.49 -24.35
N LEU A 913 2.06 -45.52 -23.71
CA LEU A 913 2.70 -44.51 -22.86
C LEU A 913 2.27 -44.75 -21.42
N PHE A 914 3.23 -44.69 -20.50
CA PHE A 914 3.00 -44.90 -19.07
C PHE A 914 3.41 -43.66 -18.27
N LEU A 915 2.62 -43.32 -17.26
CA LEU A 915 2.88 -42.30 -16.25
C LEU A 915 2.81 -42.91 -14.85
N ASP A 916 3.72 -42.49 -13.98
CA ASP A 916 3.77 -42.96 -12.59
C ASP A 916 4.47 -41.94 -11.67
N SER A 917 4.37 -42.13 -10.35
CA SER A 917 5.01 -41.28 -9.33
C SER A 917 4.81 -39.78 -9.60
N ILE A 918 3.56 -39.35 -9.83
CA ILE A 918 3.23 -37.93 -10.06
C ILE A 918 3.23 -37.21 -8.72
N ARG A 919 4.11 -36.23 -8.56
CA ARG A 919 4.27 -35.47 -7.32
C ARG A 919 4.26 -33.98 -7.58
N VAL A 920 3.49 -33.24 -6.80
CA VAL A 920 3.62 -31.80 -6.66
C VAL A 920 4.20 -31.53 -5.28
N GLN A 921 5.30 -30.83 -5.23
CA GLN A 921 6.08 -30.61 -4.02
C GLN A 921 6.89 -29.33 -4.14
N GLU A 922 7.51 -28.88 -3.05
CA GLU A 922 8.47 -27.79 -3.13
C GLU A 922 9.68 -28.20 -4.00
N LEU A 923 10.27 -27.26 -4.74
CA LEU A 923 11.61 -27.43 -5.33
C LEU A 923 12.57 -27.86 -4.21
N ASP A 924 13.48 -28.80 -4.50
CA ASP A 924 14.41 -29.29 -3.47
C ASP A 924 15.34 -28.13 -3.05
N THR A 925 15.00 -27.42 -1.98
CA THR A 925 15.78 -26.30 -1.40
C THR A 925 17.00 -26.78 -0.61
N GLY A 926 17.16 -28.09 -0.41
CA GLY A 926 18.25 -28.71 0.36
C GLY A 926 19.66 -28.56 -0.22
N ASN A 927 19.84 -27.89 -1.35
CA ASN A 927 21.15 -27.49 -1.88
C ASN A 927 21.27 -25.96 -1.84
N PRO A 928 22.38 -25.38 -1.35
CA PRO A 928 22.56 -23.94 -1.34
C PRO A 928 22.42 -23.38 -2.75
N LEU A 929 21.49 -22.42 -2.89
CA LEU A 929 21.21 -21.71 -4.13
C LEU A 929 22.50 -21.07 -4.70
N PRO A 930 22.65 -21.03 -6.04
CA PRO A 930 23.76 -20.33 -6.66
C PRO A 930 23.69 -18.82 -6.43
N THR A 931 24.40 -18.32 -5.43
CA THR A 931 24.59 -16.88 -5.26
C THR A 931 25.56 -16.33 -6.30
N PHE A 932 25.33 -15.09 -6.75
CA PHE A 932 26.17 -14.38 -7.71
C PHE A 932 26.23 -12.88 -7.43
N SER A 933 27.28 -12.23 -7.95
CA SER A 933 27.49 -10.78 -7.89
C SER A 933 27.53 -10.18 -9.29
N GLY A 934 27.26 -8.87 -9.37
CA GLY A 934 27.26 -8.06 -10.59
C GLY A 934 26.57 -6.72 -10.36
N GLU A 935 26.72 -5.80 -11.31
CA GLU A 935 26.17 -4.43 -11.27
C GLU A 935 24.64 -4.44 -11.30
N GLU A 936 24.00 -3.74 -10.36
CA GLU A 936 22.54 -3.64 -10.21
C GLU A 936 21.97 -2.40 -10.90
N ASN A 937 22.81 -1.38 -11.12
CA ASN A 937 22.43 -0.10 -11.72
C ASN A 937 23.25 0.22 -12.98
N PRO A 938 23.24 -0.65 -14.02
CA PRO A 938 23.98 -0.40 -15.25
C PRO A 938 23.45 0.82 -16.00
N CYS A 939 24.33 1.49 -16.74
CA CYS A 939 23.88 2.48 -17.73
C CYS A 939 23.32 1.78 -18.96
N ALA A 940 22.37 2.45 -19.62
CA ALA A 940 21.72 1.96 -20.83
C ALA A 940 22.75 1.63 -21.92
N ASN A 941 22.61 0.46 -22.52
CA ASN A 941 23.50 -0.10 -23.55
C ASN A 941 24.92 -0.44 -23.06
N ASP A 942 25.18 -0.48 -21.75
CA ASP A 942 26.45 -1.00 -21.24
C ASP A 942 26.47 -2.53 -21.17
N VAL A 943 27.69 -3.08 -21.19
CA VAL A 943 27.95 -4.50 -20.95
C VAL A 943 28.39 -4.69 -19.51
N GLN A 944 27.72 -5.56 -18.77
CA GLN A 944 28.09 -5.93 -17.40
C GLN A 944 28.37 -7.43 -17.27
N ALA A 945 29.20 -7.78 -16.29
CA ALA A 945 29.52 -9.18 -15.96
C ALA A 945 28.82 -9.58 -14.67
N TYR A 946 28.32 -10.82 -14.64
CA TYR A 946 27.72 -11.44 -13.47
C TYR A 946 28.43 -12.76 -13.19
N THR A 947 28.86 -12.99 -11.94
CA THR A 947 29.69 -14.16 -11.58
C THR A 947 29.20 -14.78 -10.29
N LEU A 948 29.13 -16.11 -10.26
CA LEU A 948 28.78 -16.85 -9.05
C LEU A 948 29.77 -16.54 -7.91
N THR A 949 29.24 -16.38 -6.71
CA THR A 949 29.99 -16.21 -5.46
C THR A 949 29.90 -17.45 -4.56
N SER A 950 29.08 -18.43 -4.93
CA SER A 950 28.87 -19.70 -4.24
C SER A 950 29.85 -20.79 -4.71
N THR A 951 30.09 -21.79 -3.85
CA THR A 951 30.92 -22.97 -4.18
C THR A 951 30.03 -24.21 -4.34
N HIS A 952 30.09 -24.85 -5.50
CA HIS A 952 29.34 -26.08 -5.84
C HIS A 952 30.28 -27.19 -6.30
N PRO A 953 29.83 -28.46 -6.34
CA PRO A 953 30.63 -29.58 -6.81
C PRO A 953 31.28 -29.32 -8.19
N PRO A 954 32.54 -29.75 -8.40
CA PRO A 954 33.21 -29.63 -9.70
C PRO A 954 32.42 -30.32 -10.82
N GLY A 955 32.16 -29.62 -11.92
CA GLY A 955 31.40 -30.14 -13.06
C GLY A 955 29.91 -29.76 -13.10
N THR A 956 29.44 -28.94 -12.15
CA THR A 956 28.08 -28.37 -12.19
C THR A 956 27.94 -27.38 -13.36
N THR A 957 26.93 -27.60 -14.22
CA THR A 957 26.54 -26.65 -15.28
C THR A 957 25.44 -25.72 -14.79
N TYR A 958 25.51 -24.44 -15.16
CA TYR A 958 24.57 -23.41 -14.73
C TYR A 958 23.75 -22.87 -15.89
N LEU A 959 22.46 -22.66 -15.67
CA LEU A 959 21.59 -22.01 -16.63
C LEU A 959 21.30 -20.59 -16.17
N TRP A 960 21.65 -19.63 -17.02
CA TRP A 960 21.41 -18.22 -16.81
C TRP A 960 20.26 -17.72 -17.68
N ASP A 961 19.41 -16.85 -17.11
CA ASP A 961 18.34 -16.14 -17.80
C ASP A 961 18.52 -14.62 -17.61
N VAL A 962 18.12 -13.84 -18.63
CA VAL A 962 18.31 -12.39 -18.65
C VAL A 962 17.09 -11.73 -19.29
N SER A 963 16.41 -10.86 -18.53
CA SER A 963 15.36 -9.96 -19.01
C SER A 963 15.86 -8.52 -19.06
N GLY A 964 15.35 -7.66 -19.96
CA GLY A 964 15.80 -6.26 -20.10
C GLY A 964 17.19 -6.06 -20.73
N GLY A 965 17.88 -7.17 -21.04
CA GLY A 965 19.16 -7.22 -21.71
C GLY A 965 19.31 -8.48 -22.55
N THR A 966 20.49 -8.69 -23.12
CA THR A 966 20.82 -9.88 -23.91
C THR A 966 22.09 -10.53 -23.37
N LEU A 967 22.02 -11.84 -23.10
CA LEU A 967 23.19 -12.63 -22.70
C LEU A 967 24.14 -12.76 -23.91
N GLN A 968 25.33 -12.16 -23.83
CA GLN A 968 26.32 -12.22 -24.91
C GLN A 968 27.15 -13.50 -24.87
N SER A 969 27.53 -13.97 -23.68
CA SER A 969 28.35 -15.18 -23.50
C SER A 969 28.27 -15.72 -22.07
N GLY A 970 28.75 -16.96 -21.86
CA GLY A 970 28.91 -17.56 -20.52
C GLY A 970 27.80 -18.52 -20.08
N GLN A 971 26.81 -18.81 -20.92
CA GLN A 971 25.77 -19.82 -20.63
C GLN A 971 26.41 -21.17 -20.30
N GLY A 972 25.90 -21.89 -19.30
CA GLY A 972 26.49 -23.15 -18.83
C GLY A 972 27.62 -22.99 -17.81
N THR A 973 28.11 -21.77 -17.56
CA THR A 973 29.35 -21.52 -16.79
C THR A 973 29.09 -20.72 -15.51
N THR A 974 30.15 -20.50 -14.71
CA THR A 974 30.08 -19.76 -13.44
C THR A 974 29.98 -18.23 -13.60
N GLY A 975 29.94 -17.71 -14.82
CA GLY A 975 29.76 -16.29 -15.05
C GLY A 975 29.30 -15.97 -16.46
N ILE A 976 28.56 -14.87 -16.61
CA ILE A 976 28.00 -14.40 -17.87
C ILE A 976 28.35 -12.95 -18.15
N SER A 977 28.26 -12.57 -19.42
CA SER A 977 28.32 -11.18 -19.86
C SER A 977 26.97 -10.79 -20.48
N VAL A 978 26.41 -9.68 -20.02
CA VAL A 978 25.08 -9.19 -20.40
C VAL A 978 25.20 -7.81 -21.02
N GLN A 979 24.59 -7.64 -22.19
CA GLN A 979 24.40 -6.36 -22.86
C GLN A 979 23.02 -5.80 -22.48
N TRP A 980 22.98 -4.70 -21.74
CA TRP A 980 21.74 -4.09 -21.28
C TRP A 980 21.05 -3.26 -22.38
N GLY A 981 19.73 -3.11 -22.27
CA GLY A 981 18.89 -2.34 -23.21
C GLY A 981 18.99 -0.82 -23.01
N ALA A 982 18.10 -0.06 -23.67
CA ALA A 982 18.13 1.40 -23.75
C ALA A 982 17.68 2.15 -22.46
N GLY A 983 17.49 1.44 -21.35
CA GLY A 983 16.89 1.94 -20.11
C GLY A 983 15.62 1.17 -19.74
N GLY A 984 15.23 1.21 -18.47
CA GLY A 984 14.09 0.46 -17.93
C GLY A 984 14.54 -0.64 -16.96
N GLU A 985 13.77 -1.71 -16.86
CA GLU A 985 14.05 -2.80 -15.92
C GLU A 985 14.57 -4.04 -16.63
N GLY A 986 15.38 -4.79 -15.91
CA GLY A 986 15.87 -6.10 -16.32
C GLY A 986 16.06 -7.01 -15.12
N SER A 987 16.44 -8.26 -15.39
CA SER A 987 16.80 -9.22 -14.37
C SER A 987 17.91 -10.13 -14.86
N VAL A 988 18.69 -10.65 -13.92
CA VAL A 988 19.60 -11.77 -14.15
C VAL A 988 19.21 -12.89 -13.21
N SER A 989 19.07 -14.09 -13.74
CA SER A 989 18.69 -15.28 -12.98
C SER A 989 19.67 -16.42 -13.23
N VAL A 990 19.98 -17.23 -12.21
CA VAL A 990 20.86 -18.41 -12.33
C VAL A 990 20.36 -19.60 -11.55
N ARG A 991 20.50 -20.80 -12.14
CA ARG A 991 20.19 -22.10 -11.51
C ARG A 991 21.26 -23.14 -11.81
N ALA A 992 21.47 -24.08 -10.88
CA ALA A 992 22.41 -25.18 -11.03
C ALA A 992 21.71 -26.44 -11.59
N GLY A 993 22.11 -26.96 -12.75
CA GLY A 993 21.60 -28.23 -13.28
C GLY A 993 20.32 -28.15 -14.14
N GLN A 994 19.39 -29.10 -13.95
CA GLN A 994 18.17 -29.25 -14.77
C GLN A 994 17.07 -28.21 -14.45
N ALA A 995 15.97 -28.23 -15.22
CA ALA A 995 14.90 -27.22 -15.21
C ALA A 995 14.11 -27.03 -13.88
N CYS A 996 14.32 -27.88 -12.88
CA CYS A 996 13.62 -27.84 -11.58
C CYS A 996 14.56 -27.69 -10.39
N VAL A 997 15.42 -26.69 -10.44
CA VAL A 997 16.18 -26.26 -9.27
C VAL A 997 15.83 -24.80 -9.04
N ALA A 998 15.64 -24.42 -7.78
CA ALA A 998 15.33 -23.06 -7.42
C ALA A 998 16.40 -22.10 -7.98
N THR A 999 15.93 -20.92 -8.41
CA THR A 999 16.70 -19.98 -9.22
C THR A 999 17.00 -18.74 -8.38
N THR A 1000 18.25 -18.30 -8.36
CA THR A 1000 18.59 -17.00 -7.76
C THR A 1000 18.39 -15.92 -8.80
N THR A 1001 17.54 -14.95 -8.51
CA THR A 1001 17.25 -13.80 -9.40
C THR A 1001 17.69 -12.50 -8.75
N LYS A 1002 18.30 -11.62 -9.53
CA LYS A 1002 18.64 -10.24 -9.14
C LYS A 1002 17.91 -9.28 -10.07
N ALA A 1003 17.12 -8.36 -9.52
CA ALA A 1003 16.51 -7.27 -10.28
C ALA A 1003 17.57 -6.24 -10.66
N ILE A 1004 17.45 -5.66 -11.86
CA ILE A 1004 18.43 -4.72 -12.44
C ILE A 1004 17.70 -3.47 -12.91
N SER A 1005 18.13 -2.31 -12.42
CA SER A 1005 17.64 -0.99 -12.84
C SER A 1005 18.56 -0.41 -13.91
N ILE A 1006 18.11 -0.34 -15.16
CA ILE A 1006 18.91 0.16 -16.28
C ILE A 1006 18.68 1.66 -16.43
N HIS A 1007 19.70 2.45 -16.12
CA HIS A 1007 19.60 3.92 -16.11
C HIS A 1007 19.96 4.52 -17.47
N ALA A 1008 19.12 5.41 -17.98
CA ALA A 1008 19.49 6.22 -19.15
C ALA A 1008 20.37 7.42 -18.72
N PRO A 1009 21.34 7.85 -19.54
CA PRO A 1009 22.08 9.09 -19.28
C PRO A 1009 21.11 10.28 -19.14
N PRO A 1010 21.30 11.16 -18.14
CA PRO A 1010 20.47 12.36 -17.99
C PRO A 1010 20.57 13.29 -19.21
N VAL A 1011 19.52 14.04 -19.48
CA VAL A 1011 19.53 15.12 -20.47
C VAL A 1011 19.83 16.43 -19.76
N ILE A 1012 20.93 17.09 -20.11
CA ILE A 1012 21.29 18.40 -19.55
C ILE A 1012 20.76 19.51 -20.47
N ASN A 1013 19.86 20.33 -19.93
CA ASN A 1013 19.30 21.50 -20.59
C ASN A 1013 20.22 22.72 -20.42
N ALA A 1014 19.93 23.81 -21.14
CA ALA A 1014 20.68 25.05 -21.01
C ALA A 1014 20.64 25.58 -19.56
N PRO A 1015 21.80 25.83 -18.92
CA PRO A 1015 21.84 26.29 -17.53
C PRO A 1015 21.44 27.76 -17.42
N ALA A 1016 20.92 28.17 -16.27
CA ALA A 1016 20.75 29.58 -15.95
C ALA A 1016 22.09 30.13 -15.43
N VAL A 1017 22.60 31.17 -16.10
CA VAL A 1017 23.92 31.75 -15.83
C VAL A 1017 23.77 33.20 -15.40
N THR A 1018 24.18 33.51 -14.17
CA THR A 1018 24.33 34.88 -13.68
C THR A 1018 25.79 35.27 -13.78
N GLN A 1019 26.09 36.26 -14.63
CA GLN A 1019 27.44 36.74 -14.85
C GLN A 1019 27.97 37.54 -13.64
N PRO A 1020 29.28 37.47 -13.33
CA PRO A 1020 29.90 38.35 -12.33
C PRO A 1020 29.70 39.83 -12.67
N GLY A 1021 29.43 40.66 -11.66
CA GLY A 1021 29.30 42.11 -11.80
C GLY A 1021 30.48 42.86 -11.18
N CYS A 1022 30.59 44.16 -11.44
CA CYS A 1022 31.71 44.96 -10.90
C CYS A 1022 31.70 45.10 -9.37
N LEU A 1023 30.52 45.07 -8.74
CA LEU A 1023 30.37 45.14 -7.27
C LEU A 1023 30.38 43.77 -6.58
N VAL A 1024 30.09 42.71 -7.33
CA VAL A 1024 30.09 41.32 -6.85
C VAL A 1024 30.85 40.49 -7.88
N PRO A 1025 32.17 40.28 -7.71
CA PRO A 1025 33.05 39.69 -8.72
C PRO A 1025 32.90 38.17 -8.85
N THR A 1026 31.74 37.62 -8.47
CA THR A 1026 31.41 36.22 -8.56
C THR A 1026 30.07 36.03 -9.30
N GLY A 1027 29.97 34.95 -10.07
CA GLY A 1027 28.78 34.54 -10.79
C GLY A 1027 28.12 33.32 -10.17
N THR A 1028 27.02 32.89 -10.77
CA THR A 1028 26.30 31.68 -10.37
C THR A 1028 25.89 30.89 -11.62
N ILE A 1029 26.04 29.57 -11.56
CA ILE A 1029 25.51 28.65 -12.57
C ILE A 1029 24.48 27.77 -11.88
N VAL A 1030 23.24 27.76 -12.38
CA VAL A 1030 22.21 26.81 -11.99
C VAL A 1030 22.03 25.83 -13.14
N GLN A 1031 22.49 24.59 -12.95
CA GLN A 1031 22.36 23.54 -13.95
C GLN A 1031 20.91 23.06 -14.03
N SER A 1032 20.43 22.74 -15.22
CA SER A 1032 19.13 22.10 -15.41
C SER A 1032 19.37 20.77 -16.09
N ALA A 1033 18.96 19.67 -15.47
CA ALA A 1033 19.00 18.35 -16.09
C ALA A 1033 17.71 17.58 -15.76
N SER A 1034 17.33 16.67 -16.65
CA SER A 1034 16.21 15.75 -16.51
C SER A 1034 16.70 14.33 -16.71
N GLY A 1035 16.30 13.40 -15.84
CA GLY A 1035 16.68 11.99 -15.90
C GLY A 1035 15.92 11.19 -14.84
N SER A 1036 16.11 9.88 -14.80
CA SER A 1036 15.54 9.01 -13.77
C SER A 1036 16.28 9.15 -12.43
N GLY A 1037 15.53 9.16 -11.33
CA GLY A 1037 16.08 9.21 -9.97
C GLY A 1037 16.67 10.57 -9.55
N LEU A 1038 17.29 10.60 -8.37
CA LEU A 1038 18.03 11.77 -7.89
C LEU A 1038 19.29 11.97 -8.73
N LEU A 1039 19.52 13.21 -9.17
CA LEU A 1039 20.69 13.57 -9.97
C LEU A 1039 21.74 14.29 -9.14
N GLU A 1040 23.00 14.08 -9.48
CA GLU A 1040 24.12 14.90 -9.03
C GLU A 1040 24.73 15.69 -10.18
N TYR A 1041 25.24 16.88 -9.86
CA TYR A 1041 25.70 17.89 -10.80
C TYR A 1041 27.18 18.20 -10.61
N SER A 1042 27.90 18.44 -11.70
CA SER A 1042 29.32 18.79 -11.68
C SER A 1042 29.59 19.98 -12.59
N ILE A 1043 30.44 20.92 -12.15
CA ILE A 1043 30.93 22.07 -12.95
C ILE A 1043 32.38 21.90 -13.43
N ASN A 1044 33.03 20.80 -13.05
CA ASN A 1044 34.47 20.59 -13.22
C ASN A 1044 34.77 19.27 -13.95
N ASN A 1045 33.97 18.96 -14.98
CA ASN A 1045 34.16 17.79 -15.84
C ASN A 1045 34.21 16.47 -15.06
N GLY A 1046 33.35 16.34 -14.04
CA GLY A 1046 33.22 15.13 -13.24
C GLY A 1046 34.28 14.95 -12.15
N ALA A 1047 35.15 15.94 -11.90
CA ALA A 1047 36.13 15.85 -10.82
C ALA A 1047 35.47 15.89 -9.42
N SER A 1048 34.33 16.57 -9.28
CA SER A 1048 33.46 16.50 -8.10
C SER A 1048 31.98 16.69 -8.47
N TYR A 1049 31.08 16.11 -7.69
CA TYR A 1049 29.63 16.20 -7.84
C TYR A 1049 28.95 16.70 -6.56
N GLN A 1050 27.81 17.36 -6.70
CA GLN A 1050 26.93 17.77 -5.59
C GLN A 1050 25.46 17.57 -5.97
N ALA A 1051 24.59 17.32 -4.98
CA ALA A 1051 23.15 17.13 -5.20
C ALA A 1051 22.44 18.45 -5.59
N SER A 1052 22.94 19.60 -5.12
CA SER A 1052 22.37 20.90 -5.49
C SER A 1052 22.75 21.27 -6.93
N PRO A 1053 21.80 21.67 -7.79
CA PRO A 1053 22.11 22.15 -9.14
C PRO A 1053 22.74 23.56 -9.14
N THR A 1054 22.80 24.25 -8.00
CA THR A 1054 23.26 25.64 -7.90
C THR A 1054 24.71 25.71 -7.45
N PHE A 1055 25.54 26.36 -8.27
CA PHE A 1055 26.95 26.67 -8.00
C PHE A 1055 27.11 28.18 -7.91
N SER A 1056 27.29 28.70 -6.69
CA SER A 1056 27.43 30.13 -6.40
C SER A 1056 28.88 30.50 -6.07
N GLY A 1057 29.19 31.80 -6.06
CA GLY A 1057 30.53 32.28 -5.71
C GLY A 1057 31.60 31.97 -6.76
N LEU A 1058 31.20 31.69 -8.00
CA LEU A 1058 32.09 31.27 -9.07
C LEU A 1058 32.88 32.45 -9.64
N ALA A 1059 34.21 32.30 -9.76
CA ALA A 1059 35.05 33.31 -10.41
C ALA A 1059 34.79 33.38 -11.93
N VAL A 1060 35.32 34.42 -12.57
CA VAL A 1060 35.42 34.47 -14.04
C VAL A 1060 36.21 33.25 -14.53
N GLY A 1061 35.67 32.51 -15.49
CA GLY A 1061 36.26 31.26 -15.95
C GLY A 1061 35.35 30.40 -16.82
N SER A 1062 35.87 29.25 -17.24
CA SER A 1062 35.18 28.24 -18.03
C SER A 1062 34.80 27.02 -17.19
N TYR A 1063 33.53 26.65 -17.18
CA TYR A 1063 32.98 25.55 -16.39
C TYR A 1063 32.46 24.44 -17.30
N GLN A 1064 32.76 23.19 -16.95
CA GLN A 1064 32.43 21.99 -17.72
C GLN A 1064 31.32 21.23 -17.00
N LEU A 1065 30.07 21.41 -17.47
CA LEU A 1065 28.90 20.85 -16.83
C LEU A 1065 28.71 19.37 -17.16
N MET A 1066 28.55 18.55 -16.13
CA MET A 1066 28.14 17.14 -16.25
C MET A 1066 27.02 16.85 -15.24
N ALA A 1067 26.25 15.81 -15.51
CA ALA A 1067 25.22 15.30 -14.60
C ALA A 1067 25.21 13.77 -14.64
N ARG A 1068 24.77 13.15 -13.55
CA ARG A 1068 24.61 11.68 -13.46
C ARG A 1068 23.48 11.33 -12.48
N PRO A 1069 22.85 10.16 -12.60
CA PRO A 1069 22.03 9.61 -11.53
C PRO A 1069 22.91 9.24 -10.33
N GLN A 1070 22.45 9.55 -9.12
CA GLN A 1070 23.14 9.19 -7.89
C GLN A 1070 23.25 7.65 -7.74
N ALA A 1071 22.21 6.93 -8.17
CA ALA A 1071 22.15 5.46 -8.15
C ALA A 1071 23.02 4.78 -9.22
N ALA A 1072 23.42 5.49 -10.28
CA ALA A 1072 24.26 4.95 -11.37
C ALA A 1072 25.41 5.92 -11.71
N PRO A 1073 26.47 5.98 -10.87
CA PRO A 1073 27.54 6.97 -11.02
C PRO A 1073 28.34 6.87 -12.33
N SER A 1074 28.32 5.71 -12.98
CA SER A 1074 28.91 5.46 -14.31
C SER A 1074 28.10 6.06 -15.45
N CYS A 1075 26.80 6.30 -15.24
CA CYS A 1075 25.87 6.78 -16.26
C CYS A 1075 25.89 8.31 -16.37
N THR A 1076 26.97 8.82 -16.95
CA THR A 1076 27.22 10.27 -17.02
C THR A 1076 26.72 10.91 -18.31
N ALA A 1077 26.29 12.16 -18.20
CA ALA A 1077 25.99 13.03 -19.33
C ALA A 1077 26.85 14.29 -19.27
N THR A 1078 27.26 14.78 -20.45
CA THR A 1078 28.02 16.02 -20.62
C THR A 1078 27.16 17.06 -21.33
N PHE A 1079 27.13 18.29 -20.82
CA PHE A 1079 26.37 19.35 -21.45
C PHE A 1079 26.98 19.72 -22.81
N THR A 1080 26.16 19.68 -23.86
CA THR A 1080 26.61 19.93 -25.25
C THR A 1080 27.09 21.37 -25.47
N GLY A 1081 26.63 22.32 -24.65
CA GLY A 1081 27.06 23.72 -24.66
C GLY A 1081 28.31 24.02 -23.83
N ASN A 1082 29.07 23.01 -23.42
CA ASN A 1082 30.30 23.20 -22.68
C ASN A 1082 31.45 23.79 -23.53
N PRO A 1083 32.36 24.59 -22.93
CA PRO A 1083 32.28 25.11 -21.57
C PRO A 1083 31.27 26.26 -21.44
N VAL A 1084 30.63 26.35 -20.27
CA VAL A 1084 29.86 27.53 -19.85
C VAL A 1084 30.84 28.61 -19.38
N LEU A 1085 30.72 29.82 -19.93
CA LEU A 1085 31.64 30.92 -19.64
C LEU A 1085 31.02 31.93 -18.66
N LEU A 1086 31.74 32.20 -17.57
CA LEU A 1086 31.54 33.37 -16.73
C LEU A 1086 32.55 34.46 -17.09
N SER A 1087 32.07 35.63 -17.48
CA SER A 1087 32.86 36.81 -17.85
C SER A 1087 32.21 38.08 -17.31
N LEU A 1088 33.03 39.07 -16.95
CA LEU A 1088 32.52 40.40 -16.61
C LEU A 1088 31.76 41.03 -17.79
N PRO A 1089 30.72 41.85 -17.54
CA PRO A 1089 29.96 42.49 -18.60
C PRO A 1089 30.86 43.34 -19.51
N PRO A 1090 30.60 43.38 -20.83
CA PRO A 1090 31.32 44.26 -21.73
C PRO A 1090 31.06 45.73 -21.37
N ASN A 1091 32.12 46.50 -21.17
CA ASN A 1091 32.04 47.95 -20.97
C ASN A 1091 31.38 48.60 -22.19
N THR A 1092 30.14 49.07 -22.06
CA THR A 1092 29.45 49.80 -23.13
C THR A 1092 29.17 51.22 -22.64
N LEU A 1093 29.91 52.20 -23.18
CA LEU A 1093 29.58 53.62 -23.02
C LEU A 1093 28.27 53.91 -23.77
N ALA A 1094 27.32 54.58 -23.14
CA ALA A 1094 26.12 55.12 -23.78
C ALA A 1094 25.88 56.56 -23.32
N VAL A 1095 25.59 57.46 -24.26
CA VAL A 1095 25.07 58.81 -24.01
C VAL A 1095 23.67 58.86 -24.62
N ASP A 1096 22.66 59.25 -23.84
CA ASP A 1096 21.24 59.26 -24.22
C ASP A 1096 20.73 57.96 -24.87
N GLY A 1097 21.02 56.83 -24.22
CA GLY A 1097 20.34 55.56 -24.49
C GLY A 1097 20.66 54.90 -25.84
N THR A 1098 21.68 55.35 -26.57
CA THR A 1098 22.10 54.71 -27.83
C THR A 1098 23.53 54.12 -27.71
N PRO A 1099 23.75 52.83 -27.99
CA PRO A 1099 25.08 52.22 -27.96
C PRO A 1099 26.00 52.81 -29.04
N ILE A 1100 27.23 53.22 -28.66
CA ILE A 1100 28.19 53.81 -29.61
C ILE A 1100 28.85 52.68 -30.41
N SER A 1101 28.47 52.53 -31.68
CA SER A 1101 29.18 51.70 -32.68
C SER A 1101 29.79 52.61 -33.73
N SER A 1102 31.04 52.33 -34.12
CA SER A 1102 31.91 53.12 -35.02
C SER A 1102 31.21 54.14 -35.95
N GLY A 1103 31.49 55.42 -35.73
CA GLY A 1103 30.99 56.53 -36.57
C GLY A 1103 31.53 57.89 -36.13
N THR A 1104 31.54 58.87 -37.03
CA THR A 1104 31.97 60.25 -36.77
C THR A 1104 30.84 61.01 -36.06
N TYR A 1105 31.03 61.47 -34.83
CA TYR A 1105 30.00 62.19 -34.06
C TYR A 1105 30.35 63.67 -33.88
N ARG A 1106 29.33 64.52 -34.04
CA ARG A 1106 29.41 65.98 -33.90
C ARG A 1106 29.04 66.33 -32.46
N ALA A 1107 29.91 67.07 -31.75
CA ALA A 1107 29.52 67.71 -30.50
C ALA A 1107 28.68 68.96 -30.85
N GLU A 1108 27.40 68.98 -30.47
CA GLU A 1108 26.58 70.19 -30.58
C GLU A 1108 26.43 70.86 -29.22
N VAL A 1109 26.96 72.08 -29.16
CA VAL A 1109 26.74 73.06 -28.10
C VAL A 1109 25.33 73.63 -28.31
N LEU A 1110 24.40 73.36 -27.40
CA LEU A 1110 23.08 74.00 -27.43
C LEU A 1110 23.17 75.43 -26.88
N LEU A 1111 23.17 76.41 -27.79
CA LEU A 1111 22.84 77.81 -27.47
C LEU A 1111 21.36 78.07 -27.79
N HIS A 1112 20.65 78.72 -26.87
CA HIS A 1112 19.25 79.11 -27.07
C HIS A 1112 19.17 80.32 -28.02
N SER A 1113 18.50 80.11 -29.16
CA SER A 1113 17.92 81.06 -30.14
C SER A 1113 18.78 81.60 -31.32
N ALA A 1114 18.23 81.27 -32.51
CA ALA A 1114 18.28 81.89 -33.85
C ALA A 1114 19.62 82.22 -34.56
N GLY A 1115 20.01 81.37 -35.52
CA GLY A 1115 20.79 81.75 -36.71
C GLY A 1115 22.00 80.85 -37.03
N MET A 1116 21.91 80.09 -38.13
CA MET A 1116 22.95 79.26 -38.77
C MET A 1116 24.16 80.08 -39.28
N VAL A 1117 25.40 79.61 -39.57
CA VAL A 1117 26.23 78.38 -39.48
C VAL A 1117 27.66 78.84 -39.91
N ALA A 1118 28.76 78.23 -39.41
CA ALA A 1118 29.88 77.72 -40.25
C ALA A 1118 31.15 77.27 -39.46
N ASN A 1119 31.61 76.07 -39.80
CA ASN A 1119 32.93 75.43 -39.60
C ASN A 1119 33.49 75.33 -38.16
N GLY A 1120 33.83 74.16 -37.62
CA GLY A 1120 34.31 72.95 -38.29
C GLY A 1120 35.69 72.62 -37.71
N GLY A 1121 35.72 71.68 -36.76
CA GLY A 1121 36.93 71.05 -36.26
C GLY A 1121 36.55 69.74 -35.59
N ASN A 1122 36.87 68.61 -36.22
CA ASN A 1122 36.65 67.26 -35.70
C ASN A 1122 37.82 66.88 -34.77
N VAL A 1123 37.55 66.23 -33.64
CA VAL A 1123 38.57 65.47 -32.90
C VAL A 1123 38.25 63.99 -33.10
N ILE A 1124 39.22 63.26 -33.66
CA ILE A 1124 39.13 61.84 -33.98
C ILE A 1124 39.66 61.06 -32.77
N PHE A 1125 38.92 60.06 -32.30
CA PHE A 1125 39.43 59.06 -31.37
C PHE A 1125 39.32 57.67 -31.99
N SER A 1126 40.27 56.81 -31.69
CA SER A 1126 40.20 55.36 -31.91
C SER A 1126 40.53 54.68 -30.59
N ALA A 1127 40.04 53.45 -30.40
CA ALA A 1127 40.23 52.71 -29.15
C ALA A 1127 41.73 52.55 -28.81
N GLY A 1128 42.12 52.96 -27.59
CA GLY A 1128 43.45 52.68 -27.01
C GLY A 1128 44.40 53.86 -26.77
N GLN A 1129 44.01 55.14 -26.97
CA GLN A 1129 44.87 56.29 -26.65
C GLN A 1129 44.38 57.14 -25.46
N GLU A 1130 45.32 57.53 -24.59
CA GLU A 1130 45.18 58.64 -23.63
C GLU A 1130 45.09 59.98 -24.37
N VAL A 1131 44.17 60.87 -23.97
CA VAL A 1131 44.10 62.23 -24.53
C VAL A 1131 43.99 63.28 -23.43
N LEU A 1132 45.01 64.15 -23.38
CA LEU A 1132 45.04 65.37 -22.58
C LEU A 1132 44.13 66.45 -23.21
N LEU A 1133 43.25 67.05 -22.41
CA LEU A 1133 42.57 68.30 -22.77
C LEU A 1133 43.42 69.49 -22.30
N ASN A 1134 43.99 70.25 -23.23
CA ASN A 1134 44.66 71.54 -22.94
C ASN A 1134 43.71 72.69 -23.37
N PRO A 1135 43.67 73.84 -22.66
CA PRO A 1135 42.43 74.47 -22.25
C PRO A 1135 42.17 75.79 -22.96
N LEU A 1136 41.00 75.96 -23.58
CA LEU A 1136 40.50 77.27 -24.04
C LEU A 1136 38.97 77.32 -23.94
N PHE A 1137 38.45 77.35 -22.72
CA PHE A 1137 37.10 77.87 -22.47
C PHE A 1137 37.13 78.74 -21.20
N GLU A 1138 36.82 80.03 -21.37
CA GLU A 1138 36.39 80.88 -20.27
C GLU A 1138 34.96 80.46 -19.88
N VAL A 1139 34.77 80.06 -18.62
CA VAL A 1139 33.45 79.87 -18.03
C VAL A 1139 32.98 81.23 -17.52
N GLN A 1140 31.90 81.79 -18.08
CA GLN A 1140 31.22 82.93 -17.46
C GLN A 1140 30.54 82.50 -16.15
N LEU A 1141 30.54 83.43 -15.17
CA LEU A 1141 30.13 83.20 -13.79
C LEU A 1141 28.78 82.46 -13.67
N GLY A 1142 28.82 81.27 -13.05
CA GLY A 1142 27.64 80.50 -12.62
C GLY A 1142 27.43 79.15 -13.30
N GLY A 1143 28.20 78.78 -14.33
CA GLY A 1143 28.10 77.48 -15.00
C GLY A 1143 28.95 76.40 -14.32
N VAL A 1144 28.35 75.25 -13.99
CA VAL A 1144 29.04 74.05 -13.51
C VAL A 1144 29.56 73.25 -14.71
N LEU A 1145 30.86 72.93 -14.70
CA LEU A 1145 31.48 71.94 -15.59
C LEU A 1145 31.55 70.62 -14.80
N GLU A 1146 30.70 69.66 -15.12
CA GLU A 1146 30.81 68.29 -14.60
C GLU A 1146 31.43 67.38 -15.65
N VAL A 1147 32.56 66.76 -15.29
CA VAL A 1147 33.22 65.69 -16.04
C VAL A 1147 33.28 64.48 -15.11
N LEU A 1148 32.59 63.40 -15.45
CA LEU A 1148 32.68 62.10 -14.77
C LEU A 1148 33.32 61.09 -15.75
N LEU A 1149 34.45 60.50 -15.34
CA LEU A 1149 35.18 59.47 -16.11
C LEU A 1149 34.91 58.07 -15.51
N PRO A 1150 34.68 57.02 -16.34
CA PRO A 1150 34.54 55.65 -15.85
C PRO A 1150 35.78 54.77 -16.13
N GLY A 1151 36.17 54.03 -15.10
CA GLY A 1151 36.92 52.77 -15.11
C GLY A 1151 36.52 52.00 -13.83
N CYS A 1152 36.79 50.70 -13.73
CA CYS A 1152 36.72 50.00 -12.44
C CYS A 1152 37.82 50.54 -11.51
N TYR A 1153 37.47 51.62 -10.81
CA TYR A 1153 37.66 51.73 -9.37
C TYR A 1153 36.35 51.33 -8.69
#